data_AF-A0A5M6C802-F1
#
_entry.id   AF-A0A5M6C802-F1
#
_cell.length_a   1.000
_cell.length_b   1.000
_cell.length_c   1.000
_cell.angle_alpha   90.00
_cell.angle_beta   90.00
_cell.angle_gamma   90.00
#
_symmetry.space_group_name_H-M   'P 1'
#
loop_
_entity.id
_entity.type
_entity.pdbx_description
1 polymer ?
#
loop_
_entity_poly.entity_id
_entity_poly.type
_entity_poly.pdbx_seq_one_letter_code
_entity_poly.pdbx_strand_id
1 'polypeptide(L)'
;MFNRLLLLAVGGLLASSSVEAHPHTHRHNAKEVEKRATTPTIAGWYYAGCVTDGGARALPAKNKLDGKMTAEMCTSWCASAGYTYAGLEARNQCYCDNSLKNGLGVSVAESDCNYVCDGNNSEACGGYYRLNLWRAGVAPTSTKAIAPSTTPAKTSTTTSKPATTSTTAASVPTTAATFLGCYSDSGSDRTLTGGSMESYSLTPATCSSYCSSKGFAYAGTSYGKQCWCGNSVPAARKQSTVASCSYACTGDKSETCGGFYYLDVYCLKNCPATVSTSTVKASTTSTTSSAAATTSNSSPAAGSSVLGAAAPPAATGTKALYAHHMVGNTYSYTQAIWADDINQAKAAGIDGFALNYGRDSWQVPRMNDAYAAAKAQGSFKLFLSMDVSSLGCSSANDAVNMVNTIASYANNTAQAKYNGKTIVSTFAGEDCTFGQGSMNAGWTYFRTLLANKGVSAYFVPAVFSDVSTFKGDTWMDAEFNWNGAWPMGSTALDTSSDTTYMNALGTKGYMAAVSPAFFTYYSPSSYNKDWIYRSDDWLLARRMEQLIAMRNKVDLAEIISWNDYGESHYIGPIRADQPNSQGWTNGMPHTAWLSVVSYYAQAFKSGSYPSANDQMVFWTRPHPKAANPTNPTVSRPTRADATDDLLYVWLVLKAPATVTITSGTNTASWNLNAGVNKVSVKSGAGAIGGKIVRSGATVKSYDSTGSFSYTLTPKDYNYNYFVAQA
;
A
#
# COMPACT_ATOMS: atom_id res chain seq x y z
N MET A 1 -11.72 4.45 -72.39
CA MET A 1 -11.32 3.05 -72.12
C MET A 1 -12.02 2.61 -70.85
N PHE A 2 -13.00 1.71 -71.03
CA PHE A 2 -13.80 0.87 -70.11
C PHE A 2 -14.13 1.36 -68.69
N ASN A 3 -15.35 1.89 -68.45
CA ASN A 3 -16.63 1.25 -68.03
C ASN A 3 -16.60 0.68 -66.59
N ARG A 4 -17.26 1.29 -65.58
CA ARG A 4 -18.72 1.31 -65.25
C ARG A 4 -19.37 -0.09 -65.06
N LEU A 5 -19.93 -0.24 -63.85
CA LEU A 5 -21.30 -0.67 -63.52
C LEU A 5 -21.60 -2.09 -62.98
N LEU A 6 -22.36 -2.06 -61.88
CA LEU A 6 -23.55 -2.84 -61.50
C LEU A 6 -23.37 -4.31 -61.06
N LEU A 7 -23.56 -4.64 -59.76
CA LEU A 7 -24.83 -4.96 -59.07
C LEU A 7 -25.49 -6.26 -59.56
N LEU A 8 -25.62 -7.25 -58.68
CA LEU A 8 -26.90 -7.90 -58.37
C LEU A 8 -26.80 -8.87 -57.18
N ALA A 9 -27.77 -8.71 -56.29
CA ALA A 9 -27.99 -9.43 -55.06
C ALA A 9 -28.95 -10.61 -55.26
N VAL A 10 -28.86 -11.62 -54.38
CA VAL A 10 -29.95 -12.48 -53.88
C VAL A 10 -29.44 -12.97 -52.51
N GLY A 11 -30.11 -12.91 -51.37
CA GLY A 11 -31.53 -12.78 -51.03
C GLY A 11 -31.84 -13.87 -49.98
N GLY A 12 -32.42 -13.49 -48.83
CA GLY A 12 -32.90 -14.44 -47.79
C GLY A 12 -32.75 -13.89 -46.36
N LEU A 13 -33.54 -12.88 -45.94
CA LEU A 13 -34.79 -13.00 -45.17
C LEU A 13 -34.66 -13.71 -43.80
N LEU A 14 -34.82 -12.97 -42.69
CA LEU A 14 -36.06 -12.94 -41.89
C LEU A 14 -35.97 -12.04 -40.62
N ALA A 15 -36.99 -11.17 -40.50
CA ALA A 15 -37.68 -10.65 -39.30
C ALA A 15 -36.84 -10.01 -38.16
N SER A 16 -36.80 -8.68 -38.00
CA SER A 16 -37.83 -7.74 -37.50
C SER A 16 -38.15 -7.85 -35.99
N SER A 17 -37.70 -6.88 -35.20
CA SER A 17 -38.57 -6.03 -34.37
C SER A 17 -37.77 -4.92 -33.67
N SER A 18 -38.08 -3.70 -34.08
CA SER A 18 -37.80 -2.43 -33.41
C SER A 18 -38.92 -2.13 -32.42
N VAL A 19 -38.63 -1.69 -31.19
CA VAL A 19 -39.50 -0.76 -30.44
C VAL A 19 -38.67 0.10 -29.46
N GLU A 20 -38.92 1.41 -29.56
CA GLU A 20 -38.71 2.55 -28.67
C GLU A 20 -38.37 2.36 -27.17
N ALA A 21 -37.64 3.38 -26.70
CA ALA A 21 -37.53 3.83 -25.31
C ALA A 21 -38.83 4.44 -24.77
N HIS A 22 -39.11 4.28 -23.45
CA HIS A 22 -39.51 5.32 -22.47
C HIS A 22 -39.73 4.69 -21.05
N PRO A 23 -39.83 5.48 -19.97
CA PRO A 23 -39.20 5.22 -18.66
C PRO A 23 -40.13 4.60 -17.61
N HIS A 24 -39.54 3.94 -16.60
CA HIS A 24 -40.22 3.60 -15.36
C HIS A 24 -39.52 4.19 -14.14
N THR A 25 -40.19 5.19 -13.57
CA THR A 25 -40.02 5.65 -12.19
C THR A 25 -40.52 4.60 -11.21
N HIS A 26 -39.71 4.20 -10.25
CA HIS A 26 -40.20 3.63 -8.98
C HIS A 26 -39.46 4.28 -7.80
N ARG A 27 -40.21 5.07 -7.03
CA ARG A 27 -39.91 5.41 -5.64
C ARG A 27 -40.02 4.14 -4.81
N HIS A 28 -39.01 3.81 -4.01
CA HIS A 28 -39.24 3.06 -2.77
C HIS A 28 -38.39 3.62 -1.63
N ASN A 29 -39.07 3.72 -0.49
CA ASN A 29 -38.68 4.34 0.75
C ASN A 29 -37.54 3.64 1.47
N ALA A 30 -36.93 4.39 2.38
CA ALA A 30 -36.05 3.92 3.43
C ALA A 30 -36.69 2.85 4.34
N LYS A 31 -35.79 2.01 4.90
CA LYS A 31 -35.94 1.02 5.97
C LYS A 31 -36.51 -0.34 5.57
N GLU A 32 -35.60 -1.31 5.39
CA GLU A 32 -35.71 -2.62 6.03
C GLU A 32 -34.34 -3.30 6.10
N VAL A 33 -33.90 -3.56 7.33
CA VAL A 33 -32.88 -4.54 7.67
C VAL A 33 -33.65 -5.80 8.04
N GLU A 34 -33.56 -6.89 7.27
CA GLU A 34 -33.65 -8.23 7.85
C GLU A 34 -33.10 -9.36 6.95
N LYS A 35 -32.33 -10.24 7.61
CA LYS A 35 -32.02 -11.65 7.32
C LYS A 35 -31.24 -12.02 6.04
N ARG A 36 -29.95 -12.28 6.25
CA ARG A 36 -29.14 -13.24 5.48
C ARG A 36 -29.91 -14.56 5.35
N ALA A 37 -29.90 -15.14 4.14
CA ALA A 37 -30.54 -16.39 3.77
C ALA A 37 -30.21 -17.54 4.75
N THR A 38 -31.22 -18.37 5.02
CA THR A 38 -31.12 -19.65 5.73
C THR A 38 -30.12 -20.59 5.04
N THR A 39 -29.27 -21.25 5.83
CA THR A 39 -28.30 -22.27 5.39
C THR A 39 -28.94 -23.33 4.47
N PRO A 40 -28.29 -23.74 3.36
CA PRO A 40 -28.80 -24.83 2.52
C PRO A 40 -28.90 -26.15 3.31
N THR A 41 -30.02 -26.85 3.21
CA THR A 41 -30.11 -28.24 3.69
C THR A 41 -29.46 -29.18 2.67
N ILE A 42 -28.26 -29.67 3.00
CA ILE A 42 -27.52 -30.66 2.20
C ILE A 42 -27.93 -32.07 2.64
N ALA A 43 -28.39 -32.91 1.71
CA ALA A 43 -28.87 -34.25 2.04
C ALA A 43 -27.80 -35.10 2.76
N GLY A 44 -28.11 -35.57 3.97
CA GLY A 44 -27.21 -36.41 4.78
C GLY A 44 -26.10 -35.67 5.54
N TRP A 45 -26.08 -34.34 5.48
CA TRP A 45 -25.11 -33.50 6.18
C TRP A 45 -25.82 -32.33 6.88
N TYR A 46 -25.32 -31.92 8.04
CA TYR A 46 -25.80 -30.71 8.70
C TYR A 46 -24.66 -29.74 8.96
N TYR A 47 -24.96 -28.44 8.88
CA TYR A 47 -24.01 -27.39 9.21
C TYR A 47 -23.77 -27.36 10.72
N ALA A 48 -22.52 -27.55 11.13
CA ALA A 48 -22.08 -27.64 12.51
C ALA A 48 -21.54 -26.31 13.07
N GLY A 49 -21.48 -25.26 12.25
CA GLY A 49 -21.08 -23.90 12.65
C GLY A 49 -19.74 -23.44 12.09
N CYS A 50 -19.43 -22.16 12.33
CA CYS A 50 -18.13 -21.59 12.00
C CYS A 50 -17.10 -21.92 13.08
N VAL A 51 -15.97 -22.52 12.71
CA VAL A 51 -14.94 -22.96 13.66
C VAL A 51 -13.53 -22.49 13.29
N THR A 52 -12.65 -22.42 14.29
CA THR A 52 -11.22 -22.13 14.12
C THR A 52 -10.51 -23.21 13.31
N ASP A 53 -9.63 -22.76 12.43
CA ASP A 53 -8.63 -23.57 11.73
C ASP A 53 -7.24 -22.93 11.92
N GLY A 54 -6.20 -23.47 11.29
CA GLY A 54 -4.84 -22.94 11.41
C GLY A 54 -3.81 -23.69 10.58
N GLY A 55 -2.54 -23.30 10.71
CA GLY A 55 -1.43 -23.92 9.98
C GLY A 55 -1.34 -25.45 10.16
N ALA A 56 -1.70 -25.97 11.34
CA ALA A 56 -1.73 -27.40 11.63
C ALA A 56 -2.99 -28.13 11.13
N ARG A 57 -4.02 -27.39 10.71
CA ARG A 57 -5.35 -27.83 10.26
C ARG A 57 -6.23 -28.51 11.30
N ALA A 58 -7.50 -28.12 11.37
CA ALA A 58 -8.53 -28.77 12.17
C ALA A 58 -9.01 -30.08 11.54
N LEU A 59 -8.97 -30.18 10.20
CA LEU A 59 -9.32 -31.35 9.40
C LEU A 59 -8.15 -31.77 8.47
N PRO A 60 -7.05 -32.33 9.00
CA PRO A 60 -5.82 -32.57 8.23
C PRO A 60 -5.86 -33.79 7.30
N ALA A 61 -6.80 -34.73 7.45
CA ALA A 61 -6.72 -36.03 6.77
C ALA A 61 -6.77 -35.96 5.24
N LYS A 62 -7.60 -35.09 4.66
CA LYS A 62 -7.64 -34.91 3.20
C LYS A 62 -8.07 -33.50 2.83
N ASN A 63 -7.51 -32.97 1.76
CA ASN A 63 -7.93 -31.66 1.24
C ASN A 63 -7.96 -31.64 -0.30
N LYS A 64 -8.76 -30.72 -0.85
CA LYS A 64 -8.75 -30.37 -2.27
C LYS A 64 -8.99 -28.87 -2.44
N LEU A 65 -8.40 -28.33 -3.50
CA LEU A 65 -8.66 -26.99 -4.01
C LEU A 65 -9.44 -27.13 -5.31
N ASP A 66 -10.57 -26.43 -5.42
CA ASP A 66 -11.39 -26.46 -6.63
C ASP A 66 -12.05 -25.10 -6.86
N GLY A 67 -11.79 -24.48 -8.02
CA GLY A 67 -12.35 -23.17 -8.38
C GLY A 67 -13.86 -23.16 -8.64
N LYS A 68 -14.55 -24.30 -8.46
CA LYS A 68 -16.00 -24.41 -8.45
C LYS A 68 -16.53 -24.88 -7.10
N MET A 69 -15.78 -24.68 -6.01
CA MET A 69 -16.16 -25.18 -4.67
C MET A 69 -17.56 -24.72 -4.28
N THR A 70 -18.39 -25.66 -3.82
CA THR A 70 -19.67 -25.42 -3.14
C THR A 70 -19.71 -26.30 -1.89
N ALA A 71 -20.62 -26.00 -0.97
CA ALA A 71 -20.82 -26.81 0.22
C ALA A 71 -21.23 -28.25 -0.14
N GLU A 72 -22.06 -28.44 -1.17
CA GLU A 72 -22.45 -29.76 -1.72
C GLU A 72 -21.25 -30.49 -2.31
N MET A 73 -20.39 -29.79 -3.07
CA MET A 73 -19.23 -30.42 -3.67
C MET A 73 -18.19 -30.85 -2.62
N CYS A 74 -18.05 -30.09 -1.52
CA CYS A 74 -17.15 -30.46 -0.45
C CYS A 74 -17.67 -31.65 0.36
N THR A 75 -18.93 -31.57 0.82
CA THR A 75 -19.58 -32.65 1.60
C THR A 75 -19.70 -33.95 0.81
N SER A 76 -20.10 -33.89 -0.47
CA SER A 76 -20.18 -35.06 -1.36
C SER A 76 -18.81 -35.71 -1.57
N TRP A 77 -17.76 -34.90 -1.75
CA TRP A 77 -16.41 -35.42 -1.93
C TRP A 77 -15.85 -36.04 -0.66
N CYS A 78 -16.03 -35.41 0.51
CA CYS A 78 -15.64 -35.99 1.79
C CYS A 78 -16.40 -37.30 2.07
N ALA A 79 -17.70 -37.36 1.75
CA ALA A 79 -18.50 -38.58 1.85
C ALA A 79 -17.97 -39.70 0.94
N SER A 80 -17.65 -39.39 -0.33
CA SER A 80 -17.09 -40.35 -1.29
C SER A 80 -15.73 -40.90 -0.86
N ALA A 81 -14.99 -40.14 -0.04
CA ALA A 81 -13.71 -40.52 0.53
C ALA A 81 -13.83 -41.17 1.93
N GLY A 82 -15.05 -41.41 2.43
CA GLY A 82 -15.30 -42.09 3.70
C GLY A 82 -15.13 -41.23 4.96
N TYR A 83 -15.21 -39.91 4.85
CA TYR A 83 -15.06 -38.98 5.98
C TYR A 83 -16.41 -38.45 6.48
N THR A 84 -16.48 -38.19 7.79
CA THR A 84 -17.69 -37.73 8.50
C THR A 84 -17.70 -36.23 8.82
N TYR A 85 -16.58 -35.54 8.64
CA TYR A 85 -16.47 -34.09 8.67
C TYR A 85 -16.02 -33.55 7.32
N ALA A 86 -16.61 -32.41 6.95
CA ALA A 86 -16.22 -31.60 5.80
C ALA A 86 -16.11 -30.15 6.26
N GLY A 87 -15.05 -29.46 5.89
CA GLY A 87 -14.84 -28.05 6.24
C GLY A 87 -14.48 -27.26 5.00
N LEU A 88 -15.24 -26.20 4.74
CA LEU A 88 -14.92 -25.27 3.66
C LEU A 88 -14.10 -24.11 4.22
N GLU A 89 -12.96 -23.84 3.60
CA GLU A 89 -12.07 -22.73 3.93
C GLU A 89 -11.82 -21.87 2.69
N ALA A 90 -11.57 -20.58 2.90
CA ALA A 90 -10.96 -19.71 1.91
C ALA A 90 -11.56 -19.81 0.48
N ARG A 91 -12.90 -19.84 0.36
CA ARG A 91 -13.69 -19.85 -0.90
C ARG A 91 -13.66 -21.13 -1.72
N ASN A 92 -12.49 -21.77 -1.86
CA ASN A 92 -12.28 -22.87 -2.80
C ASN A 92 -11.67 -24.13 -2.19
N GLN A 93 -11.48 -24.14 -0.87
CA GLN A 93 -10.81 -25.22 -0.19
C GLN A 93 -11.83 -26.10 0.51
N CYS A 94 -11.62 -27.41 0.41
CA CYS A 94 -12.39 -28.41 1.12
C CYS A 94 -11.44 -29.32 1.89
N TYR A 95 -11.72 -29.49 3.18
CA TYR A 95 -10.97 -30.34 4.10
C TYR A 95 -11.88 -31.42 4.67
N CYS A 96 -11.35 -32.62 4.84
CA CYS A 96 -12.08 -33.76 5.37
C CYS A 96 -11.31 -34.42 6.51
N ASP A 97 -12.02 -34.90 7.52
CA ASP A 97 -11.50 -35.79 8.55
C ASP A 97 -12.66 -36.58 9.18
N ASN A 98 -12.34 -37.51 10.08
CA ASN A 98 -13.32 -38.18 10.94
C ASN A 98 -13.39 -37.57 12.35
N SER A 99 -12.56 -36.55 12.63
CA SER A 99 -12.55 -35.82 13.90
C SER A 99 -11.83 -34.48 13.77
N LEU A 100 -12.16 -33.52 14.64
CA LEU A 100 -11.39 -32.28 14.78
C LEU A 100 -10.05 -32.56 15.47
N LYS A 101 -8.95 -31.99 14.95
CA LYS A 101 -7.58 -32.24 15.42
C LYS A 101 -6.89 -30.96 15.93
N ASN A 102 -5.71 -31.14 16.52
CA ASN A 102 -4.76 -30.07 16.84
C ASN A 102 -5.27 -29.00 17.83
N GLY A 103 -6.29 -29.31 18.64
CA GLY A 103 -6.91 -28.35 19.55
C GLY A 103 -7.66 -27.21 18.84
N LEU A 104 -7.93 -27.37 17.54
CA LEU A 104 -8.70 -26.45 16.70
C LEU A 104 -10.15 -26.94 16.59
N GLY A 105 -10.95 -26.30 15.72
CA GLY A 105 -12.37 -26.63 15.59
C GLY A 105 -13.25 -26.02 16.68
N VAL A 106 -12.73 -25.02 17.39
CA VAL A 106 -13.47 -24.22 18.38
C VAL A 106 -14.42 -23.27 17.67
N SER A 107 -15.69 -23.22 18.07
CA SER A 107 -16.70 -22.32 17.51
C SER A 107 -16.32 -20.85 17.65
N VAL A 108 -16.58 -20.08 16.60
CA VAL A 108 -16.36 -18.63 16.54
C VAL A 108 -17.56 -17.95 15.89
N ALA A 109 -17.52 -16.62 15.75
CA ALA A 109 -18.61 -15.88 15.14
C ALA A 109 -18.83 -16.31 13.69
N GLU A 110 -20.09 -16.47 13.26
CA GLU A 110 -20.44 -16.81 11.87
C GLU A 110 -19.93 -15.78 10.85
N SER A 111 -19.67 -14.54 11.29
CA SER A 111 -19.01 -13.52 10.48
C SER A 111 -17.58 -13.85 10.09
N ASP A 112 -16.90 -14.75 10.83
CA ASP A 112 -15.54 -15.18 10.53
C ASP A 112 -15.50 -16.21 9.38
N CYS A 113 -16.63 -16.86 9.10
CA CYS A 113 -16.81 -17.78 7.97
C CYS A 113 -17.72 -17.17 6.91
N ASN A 114 -17.41 -15.96 6.46
CA ASN A 114 -18.25 -15.17 5.56
C ASN A 114 -17.77 -15.12 4.11
N TYR A 115 -16.70 -15.85 3.76
CA TYR A 115 -16.24 -15.90 2.38
C TYR A 115 -17.28 -16.64 1.55
N VAL A 116 -17.54 -16.16 0.33
CA VAL A 116 -18.48 -16.83 -0.57
C VAL A 116 -17.78 -17.98 -1.30
N CYS A 117 -18.52 -19.04 -1.57
CA CYS A 117 -18.02 -20.18 -2.34
C CYS A 117 -17.77 -19.82 -3.81
N ASP A 118 -16.61 -20.20 -4.36
CA ASP A 118 -16.26 -19.88 -5.76
C ASP A 118 -17.24 -20.51 -6.78
N GLY A 119 -17.83 -21.66 -6.44
CA GLY A 119 -18.85 -22.34 -7.25
C GLY A 119 -20.28 -21.88 -7.00
N ASN A 120 -20.55 -21.19 -5.89
CA ASN A 120 -21.86 -20.65 -5.56
C ASN A 120 -21.77 -19.42 -4.64
N ASN A 121 -21.93 -18.23 -5.21
CA ASN A 121 -21.84 -16.96 -4.46
C ASN A 121 -22.96 -16.74 -3.41
N SER A 122 -23.96 -17.63 -3.36
CA SER A 122 -25.02 -17.60 -2.34
C SER A 122 -24.68 -18.43 -1.10
N GLU A 123 -23.58 -19.17 -1.11
CA GLU A 123 -23.11 -20.04 -0.03
C GLU A 123 -21.86 -19.49 0.65
N ALA A 124 -21.67 -19.87 1.92
CA ALA A 124 -20.46 -19.56 2.69
C ALA A 124 -19.42 -20.69 2.60
N CYS A 125 -18.16 -20.32 2.38
CA CYS A 125 -16.99 -21.18 2.20
C CYS A 125 -15.81 -20.73 3.08
N GLY A 126 -16.07 -20.68 4.38
CA GLY A 126 -15.14 -20.41 5.45
C GLY A 126 -14.65 -18.97 5.49
N GLY A 127 -13.44 -18.83 5.98
CA GLY A 127 -12.65 -17.60 6.03
C GLY A 127 -11.17 -17.97 6.20
N TYR A 128 -10.29 -17.00 6.36
CA TYR A 128 -8.87 -17.30 6.57
C TYR A 128 -8.66 -18.01 7.92
N TYR A 129 -8.22 -19.27 7.90
CA TYR A 129 -8.15 -20.15 9.08
C TYR A 129 -9.48 -20.27 9.83
N ARG A 130 -10.57 -20.38 9.06
CA ARG A 130 -11.93 -20.51 9.55
C ARG A 130 -12.70 -21.47 8.65
N LEU A 131 -13.28 -22.52 9.24
CA LEU A 131 -14.04 -23.51 8.50
C LEU A 131 -15.54 -23.30 8.70
N ASN A 132 -16.31 -23.22 7.62
CA ASN A 132 -17.71 -23.61 7.67
C ASN A 132 -17.73 -25.14 7.82
N LEU A 133 -17.97 -25.62 9.04
CA LEU A 133 -17.90 -27.04 9.36
C LEU A 133 -19.23 -27.73 9.09
N TRP A 134 -19.19 -28.86 8.42
CA TRP A 134 -20.31 -29.75 8.14
C TRP A 134 -20.03 -31.13 8.73
N ARG A 135 -21.08 -31.78 9.21
CA ARG A 135 -20.99 -33.13 9.77
C ARG A 135 -22.03 -34.05 9.16
N ALA A 136 -21.61 -35.27 8.85
CA ALA A 136 -22.49 -36.31 8.32
C ALA A 136 -23.53 -36.73 9.38
N GLY A 137 -24.78 -36.90 8.94
CA GLY A 137 -25.90 -37.30 9.78
C GLY A 137 -27.02 -36.26 9.88
N VAL A 138 -27.93 -36.45 10.84
CA VAL A 138 -29.07 -35.56 11.09
C VAL A 138 -28.72 -34.59 12.22
N ALA A 139 -29.08 -33.31 12.06
CA ALA A 139 -28.86 -32.31 13.09
C ALA A 139 -29.54 -32.71 14.42
N PRO A 140 -28.89 -32.54 15.58
CA PRO A 140 -29.52 -32.82 16.88
C PRO A 140 -30.67 -31.85 17.14
N THR A 141 -31.88 -32.37 17.36
CA THR A 141 -33.07 -31.58 17.74
C THR A 141 -32.97 -31.16 19.19
N SER A 142 -32.64 -29.89 19.45
CA SER A 142 -32.70 -29.31 20.79
C SER A 142 -33.48 -28.01 20.77
N THR A 143 -34.63 -28.05 21.44
CA THR A 143 -35.41 -26.91 21.89
C THR A 143 -34.71 -26.22 23.07
N LYS A 144 -34.96 -24.91 23.20
CA LYS A 144 -34.84 -24.05 24.39
C LYS A 144 -33.72 -22.98 24.33
N ALA A 145 -34.17 -21.75 24.10
CA ALA A 145 -33.43 -20.51 24.30
C ALA A 145 -33.12 -20.27 25.78
N ILE A 146 -31.94 -19.74 26.11
CA ILE A 146 -31.63 -19.16 27.42
C ILE A 146 -30.88 -17.83 27.24
N ALA A 147 -31.38 -16.82 27.96
CA ALA A 147 -30.99 -15.43 28.04
C ALA A 147 -29.71 -15.19 28.88
N PRO A 148 -29.12 -13.98 28.89
CA PRO A 148 -27.86 -13.69 29.59
C PRO A 148 -28.11 -13.39 31.09
N SER A 149 -27.22 -13.85 31.96
CA SER A 149 -27.22 -13.47 33.38
C SER A 149 -25.81 -13.31 33.95
N THR A 150 -25.72 -12.32 34.83
CA THR A 150 -24.60 -11.72 35.54
C THR A 150 -23.96 -12.60 36.63
N THR A 151 -22.68 -12.33 36.90
CA THR A 151 -21.77 -12.67 38.03
C THR A 151 -22.39 -13.04 39.40
N PRO A 152 -21.70 -13.77 40.33
CA PRO A 152 -20.43 -13.34 40.97
C PRO A 152 -19.38 -14.43 41.35
N ALA A 153 -18.20 -13.97 41.77
CA ALA A 153 -16.96 -14.69 42.10
C ALA A 153 -16.98 -15.58 43.37
N LYS A 154 -16.13 -16.64 43.41
CA LYS A 154 -15.17 -16.94 44.51
C LYS A 154 -14.30 -18.21 44.31
N THR A 155 -12.99 -18.01 44.50
CA THR A 155 -11.95 -18.74 45.27
C THR A 155 -11.57 -20.23 45.10
N SER A 156 -10.24 -20.41 44.88
CA SER A 156 -9.30 -21.49 45.29
C SER A 156 -9.56 -22.94 44.85
N THR A 157 -8.60 -23.65 44.28
CA THR A 157 -7.48 -24.19 45.06
C THR A 157 -6.31 -24.66 44.19
N THR A 158 -5.12 -24.53 44.78
CA THR A 158 -3.80 -25.05 44.41
C THR A 158 -3.76 -26.55 44.11
N THR A 159 -2.97 -26.96 43.12
CA THR A 159 -2.14 -28.18 43.21
C THR A 159 -0.99 -28.13 42.20
N SER A 160 0.22 -28.22 42.73
CA SER A 160 1.52 -28.28 42.07
C SER A 160 1.91 -29.71 41.68
N LYS A 161 2.56 -29.90 40.52
CA LYS A 161 3.52 -31.01 40.28
C LYS A 161 4.26 -30.83 38.93
N PRO A 162 5.38 -31.54 38.68
CA PRO A 162 6.73 -31.21 39.16
C PRO A 162 7.71 -30.94 38.00
N ALA A 163 8.87 -30.38 38.36
CA ALA A 163 10.03 -30.17 37.49
C ALA A 163 10.66 -31.49 37.02
N THR A 164 11.16 -31.49 35.78
CA THR A 164 12.12 -32.47 35.28
C THR A 164 13.40 -31.77 34.86
N THR A 165 14.49 -32.39 35.28
CA THR A 165 15.89 -31.97 35.40
C THR A 165 16.54 -31.58 34.06
N SER A 166 17.18 -30.40 34.03
CA SER A 166 18.13 -29.99 33.00
C SER A 166 19.56 -30.32 33.43
N THR A 167 20.34 -30.92 32.54
CA THR A 167 21.75 -31.24 32.76
C THR A 167 22.62 -30.03 32.39
N THR A 168 23.24 -29.48 33.44
CA THR A 168 24.40 -28.59 33.55
C THR A 168 25.07 -27.99 32.31
N ALA A 169 25.04 -26.66 32.31
CA ALA A 169 25.91 -25.75 31.58
C ALA A 169 27.37 -25.77 32.09
N ALA A 170 28.32 -25.51 31.19
CA ALA A 170 29.61 -24.93 31.54
C ALA A 170 29.44 -23.41 31.62
N SER A 171 29.76 -22.87 32.80
CA SER A 171 29.54 -21.51 33.26
C SER A 171 30.62 -20.52 32.79
N VAL A 172 30.18 -19.36 32.28
CA VAL A 172 30.95 -18.10 32.27
C VAL A 172 30.11 -17.07 33.05
N PRO A 173 30.70 -16.24 33.93
CA PRO A 173 29.93 -15.49 34.92
C PRO A 173 29.13 -14.36 34.27
N THR A 174 27.81 -14.47 34.29
CA THR A 174 26.89 -13.43 33.83
C THR A 174 26.76 -12.36 34.90
N THR A 175 27.41 -11.21 34.70
CA THR A 175 27.00 -9.98 35.36
C THR A 175 25.57 -9.67 34.91
N ALA A 176 24.61 -9.60 35.84
CA ALA A 176 23.22 -9.31 35.51
C ALA A 176 23.10 -7.91 34.89
N ALA A 177 22.64 -7.84 33.64
CA ALA A 177 22.42 -6.58 32.94
C ALA A 177 21.31 -5.76 33.63
N THR A 178 21.55 -4.47 33.84
CA THR A 178 20.59 -3.58 34.53
C THR A 178 19.73 -2.84 33.51
N PHE A 179 18.41 -2.98 33.57
CA PHE A 179 17.49 -2.26 32.68
C PHE A 179 17.48 -0.74 32.99
N LEU A 180 17.74 0.07 31.97
CA LEU A 180 17.85 1.54 32.07
C LEU A 180 16.59 2.27 31.61
N GLY A 181 15.66 1.58 30.95
CA GLY A 181 14.40 2.11 30.45
C GLY A 181 14.28 2.05 28.92
N CYS A 182 13.16 2.60 28.44
CA CYS A 182 12.83 2.69 27.02
C CYS A 182 13.45 3.94 26.40
N TYR A 183 14.11 3.81 25.25
CA TYR A 183 14.73 4.91 24.51
C TYR A 183 14.17 4.97 23.09
N SER A 184 14.00 6.16 22.54
CA SER A 184 13.67 6.33 21.12
C SER A 184 14.84 5.86 20.25
N ASP A 185 14.57 5.13 19.18
CA ASP A 185 15.53 4.55 18.23
C ASP A 185 14.96 4.66 16.82
N SER A 186 15.32 5.71 16.08
CA SER A 186 14.57 6.13 14.88
C SER A 186 14.99 5.44 13.58
N GLY A 187 15.59 4.25 13.62
CA GLY A 187 15.92 3.47 12.43
C GLY A 187 17.14 3.98 11.64
N SER A 188 17.12 5.26 11.26
CA SER A 188 18.17 5.99 10.52
C SER A 188 19.18 6.71 11.43
N ASP A 189 18.82 6.96 12.69
CA ASP A 189 19.66 7.58 13.70
C ASP A 189 19.56 6.73 14.98
N ARG A 190 20.35 5.65 14.98
CA ARG A 190 20.30 4.58 15.99
C ARG A 190 20.88 5.06 17.31
N THR A 191 20.20 4.68 18.40
CA THR A 191 20.58 5.02 19.77
C THR A 191 21.77 4.20 20.26
N LEU A 192 21.92 2.97 19.77
CA LEU A 192 23.11 2.13 19.97
C LEU A 192 23.70 1.77 18.61
N THR A 193 24.89 2.29 18.30
CA THR A 193 25.51 2.25 16.96
C THR A 193 26.68 1.28 16.82
N GLY A 194 26.92 0.44 17.84
CA GLY A 194 28.11 -0.41 17.91
C GLY A 194 28.00 -1.69 17.08
N GLY A 195 27.14 -2.62 17.50
CA GLY A 195 26.95 -3.91 16.83
C GLY A 195 25.51 -4.38 16.95
N SER A 196 25.07 -5.28 16.08
CA SER A 196 23.69 -5.77 16.11
C SER A 196 23.58 -7.24 15.71
N MET A 197 22.43 -7.84 16.02
CA MET A 197 22.02 -9.15 15.51
C MET A 197 20.49 -9.25 15.51
N GLU A 198 19.94 -10.12 14.68
CA GLU A 198 18.54 -10.56 14.79
C GLU A 198 18.47 -12.03 15.21
N SER A 199 17.46 -12.37 16.00
CA SER A 199 17.19 -13.76 16.40
C SER A 199 15.71 -13.98 16.68
N TYR A 200 15.17 -15.12 16.23
CA TYR A 200 13.81 -15.57 16.57
C TYR A 200 13.71 -16.22 17.96
N SER A 201 14.84 -16.39 18.64
CA SER A 201 14.92 -16.81 20.04
C SER A 201 15.44 -15.68 20.94
N LEU A 202 15.26 -14.42 20.52
CA LEU A 202 15.80 -13.27 21.25
C LEU A 202 15.12 -13.10 22.60
N THR A 203 15.94 -12.82 23.62
CA THR A 203 15.55 -12.35 24.96
C THR A 203 16.52 -11.23 25.37
N PRO A 204 16.21 -10.40 26.38
CA PRO A 204 17.14 -9.42 26.92
C PRO A 204 18.45 -10.07 27.39
N ALA A 205 18.37 -11.27 27.95
CA ALA A 205 19.53 -12.04 28.41
C ALA A 205 20.44 -12.50 27.26
N THR A 206 19.87 -12.99 26.15
CA THR A 206 20.65 -13.39 24.98
C THR A 206 21.26 -12.18 24.28
N CYS A 207 20.53 -11.06 24.19
CA CYS A 207 21.07 -9.80 23.67
C CYS A 207 22.22 -9.25 24.53
N SER A 208 22.04 -9.25 25.85
CA SER A 208 23.06 -8.80 26.81
C SER A 208 24.33 -9.65 26.74
N SER A 209 24.18 -10.97 26.57
CA SER A 209 25.31 -11.89 26.40
C SER A 209 26.04 -11.66 25.09
N TYR A 210 25.31 -11.45 24.00
CA TYR A 210 25.89 -11.11 22.70
C TYR A 210 26.71 -9.81 22.78
N CYS A 211 26.12 -8.72 23.26
CA CYS A 211 26.80 -7.43 23.35
C CYS A 211 28.01 -7.46 24.31
N SER A 212 27.89 -8.18 25.43
CA SER A 212 29.00 -8.37 26.37
C SER A 212 30.15 -9.16 25.75
N SER A 213 29.86 -10.21 24.98
CA SER A 213 30.88 -11.01 24.28
C SER A 213 31.67 -10.21 23.23
N LYS A 214 31.08 -9.11 22.74
CA LYS A 214 31.66 -8.18 21.78
C LYS A 214 32.32 -6.96 22.45
N GLY A 215 32.33 -6.89 23.78
CA GLY A 215 32.99 -5.85 24.55
C GLY A 215 32.22 -4.52 24.64
N PHE A 216 30.92 -4.50 24.37
CA PHE A 216 30.10 -3.29 24.47
C PHE A 216 29.60 -3.04 25.90
N ALA A 217 29.42 -1.77 26.27
CA ALA A 217 28.92 -1.38 27.60
C ALA A 217 27.39 -1.47 27.74
N TYR A 218 26.64 -1.34 26.63
CA TYR A 218 25.18 -1.36 26.59
C TYR A 218 24.66 -2.39 25.60
N ALA A 219 23.52 -2.99 25.94
CA ALA A 219 22.67 -3.75 25.03
C ALA A 219 21.31 -3.07 24.89
N GLY A 220 20.62 -3.30 23.78
CA GLY A 220 19.28 -2.80 23.54
C GLY A 220 18.47 -3.78 22.71
N THR A 221 17.27 -4.13 23.16
CA THR A 221 16.35 -4.99 22.41
C THR A 221 15.29 -4.15 21.71
N SER A 222 14.98 -4.49 20.45
CA SER A 222 13.98 -3.81 19.64
C SER A 222 13.16 -4.81 18.82
N TYR A 223 11.93 -4.41 18.49
CA TYR A 223 11.04 -5.12 17.56
C TYR A 223 10.79 -6.60 17.88
N GLY A 224 10.93 -7.00 19.15
CA GLY A 224 10.77 -8.40 19.59
C GLY A 224 11.90 -9.36 19.19
N LYS A 225 12.75 -9.00 18.22
CA LYS A 225 13.75 -9.91 17.63
C LYS A 225 15.11 -9.29 17.30
N GLN A 226 15.27 -7.99 17.49
CA GLN A 226 16.52 -7.28 17.18
C GLN A 226 17.30 -6.96 18.45
N CYS A 227 18.62 -7.15 18.40
CA CYS A 227 19.56 -6.78 19.43
C CYS A 227 20.55 -5.75 18.90
N TRP A 228 20.82 -4.73 19.70
CA TRP A 228 21.71 -3.62 19.39
C TRP A 228 22.69 -3.40 20.54
N CYS A 229 23.92 -3.06 20.23
CA CYS A 229 25.01 -2.88 21.18
C CYS A 229 25.63 -1.51 21.01
N GLY A 230 26.14 -0.93 22.09
CA GLY A 230 26.83 0.36 22.01
C GLY A 230 27.66 0.67 23.25
N ASN A 231 28.45 1.74 23.18
CA ASN A 231 29.30 2.21 24.28
C ASN A 231 28.80 3.53 24.90
N SER A 232 27.70 4.07 24.40
CA SER A 232 27.07 5.29 24.90
C SER A 232 25.57 5.25 24.63
N VAL A 233 24.77 5.85 25.52
CA VAL A 233 23.34 6.07 25.29
C VAL A 233 22.99 7.55 25.52
N PRO A 234 22.33 8.26 24.59
CA PRO A 234 21.95 9.66 24.79
C PRO A 234 20.79 9.80 25.78
N ALA A 235 20.99 10.56 26.88
CA ALA A 235 19.93 10.78 27.89
C ALA A 235 18.65 11.39 27.30
N ALA A 236 18.80 12.31 26.33
CA ALA A 236 17.67 12.99 25.68
C ALA A 236 16.70 12.05 24.95
N ARG A 237 17.13 10.81 24.67
CA ARG A 237 16.30 9.80 23.99
C ARG A 237 15.50 8.93 24.94
N LYS A 238 15.80 8.98 26.25
CA LYS A 238 15.09 8.22 27.28
C LYS A 238 13.63 8.69 27.34
N GLN A 239 12.71 7.75 27.22
CA GLN A 239 11.28 8.01 27.32
C GLN A 239 10.87 8.20 28.78
N SER A 240 9.83 9.01 28.99
CA SER A 240 9.25 9.22 30.32
C SER A 240 8.52 7.99 30.87
N THR A 241 8.15 7.04 29.99
CA THR A 241 7.50 5.77 30.34
C THR A 241 8.04 4.62 29.48
N VAL A 242 7.79 3.38 29.90
CA VAL A 242 8.17 2.17 29.15
C VAL A 242 7.09 1.71 28.15
N ALA A 243 5.95 2.40 28.05
CA ALA A 243 4.81 1.94 27.24
C ALA A 243 5.14 1.77 25.73
N SER A 244 6.10 2.55 25.24
CA SER A 244 6.57 2.48 23.85
C SER A 244 7.50 1.27 23.58
N CYS A 245 7.97 0.61 24.63
CA CYS A 245 8.75 -0.62 24.59
C CYS A 245 7.91 -1.80 25.10
N SER A 246 6.89 -2.18 24.33
CA SER A 246 5.88 -3.16 24.73
C SER A 246 5.87 -4.43 23.87
N TYR A 247 6.81 -4.57 22.94
CA TYR A 247 6.83 -5.72 22.05
C TYR A 247 7.34 -6.94 22.82
N ALA A 248 6.58 -8.03 22.78
CA ALA A 248 7.01 -9.29 23.37
C ALA A 248 8.28 -9.82 22.69
N CYS A 249 9.21 -10.34 23.46
CA CYS A 249 10.39 -11.00 22.90
C CYS A 249 10.00 -12.28 22.16
N THR A 250 10.69 -12.57 21.06
CA THR A 250 10.46 -13.76 20.24
C THR A 250 10.93 -15.04 20.91
N GLY A 251 11.97 -14.97 21.75
CA GLY A 251 12.48 -16.08 22.56
C GLY A 251 11.72 -16.32 23.86
N ASP A 252 11.08 -15.31 24.42
CA ASP A 252 10.24 -15.41 25.62
C ASP A 252 9.13 -14.36 25.60
N LYS A 253 7.87 -14.79 25.41
CA LYS A 253 6.73 -13.88 25.31
C LYS A 253 6.35 -13.19 26.63
N SER A 254 6.98 -13.58 27.75
CA SER A 254 6.78 -12.94 29.05
C SER A 254 7.68 -11.72 29.28
N GLU A 255 8.67 -11.49 28.42
CA GLU A 255 9.60 -10.36 28.47
C GLU A 255 9.31 -9.33 27.37
N THR A 256 9.73 -8.07 27.58
CA THR A 256 9.66 -7.00 26.57
C THR A 256 10.98 -6.81 25.85
N CYS A 257 10.90 -6.60 24.54
CA CYS A 257 12.02 -6.40 23.64
C CYS A 257 11.80 -5.16 22.77
N GLY A 258 11.65 -4.01 23.43
CA GLY A 258 11.56 -2.70 22.81
C GLY A 258 10.26 -2.49 22.03
N GLY A 259 10.33 -1.70 20.96
CA GLY A 259 9.21 -1.37 20.08
C GLY A 259 9.69 -0.98 18.67
N PHE A 260 8.76 -0.66 17.77
CA PHE A 260 9.06 -0.37 16.35
C PHE A 260 10.17 0.68 16.14
N TYR A 261 10.19 1.74 16.96
CA TYR A 261 11.23 2.77 16.99
C TYR A 261 11.74 3.00 18.40
N TYR A 262 11.78 1.95 19.22
CA TYR A 262 12.19 2.06 20.61
C TYR A 262 13.07 0.88 21.02
N LEU A 263 14.04 1.17 21.87
CA LEU A 263 14.94 0.20 22.48
C LEU A 263 14.66 0.09 23.97
N ASP A 264 14.45 -1.13 24.45
CA ASP A 264 14.67 -1.43 25.86
C ASP A 264 16.19 -1.52 26.07
N VAL A 265 16.79 -0.55 26.78
CA VAL A 265 18.25 -0.44 26.93
C VAL A 265 18.70 -1.00 28.28
N TYR A 266 19.79 -1.77 28.27
CA TYR A 266 20.40 -2.44 29.42
C TYR A 266 21.87 -2.06 29.56
N CYS A 267 22.32 -1.80 30.79
CA CYS A 267 23.73 -1.64 31.13
C CYS A 267 24.37 -2.99 31.46
N LEU A 268 25.50 -3.31 30.82
CA LEU A 268 26.15 -4.63 30.91
C LEU A 268 27.27 -4.66 31.97
N LYS A 269 28.09 -3.60 32.10
CA LYS A 269 29.11 -3.43 33.16
C LYS A 269 29.69 -2.01 33.18
N ASN A 270 29.76 -1.35 34.35
CA ASN A 270 30.42 -0.04 34.57
C ASN A 270 30.11 1.04 33.51
N CYS A 271 28.83 1.24 33.18
CA CYS A 271 28.41 2.17 32.15
C CYS A 271 28.71 3.65 32.53
N PRO A 272 29.36 4.45 31.67
CA PRO A 272 29.61 5.87 31.93
C PRO A 272 28.30 6.68 32.06
N ALA A 273 28.29 7.71 32.92
CA ALA A 273 27.14 8.60 33.03
C ALA A 273 26.94 9.43 31.75
N THR A 274 25.68 9.64 31.37
CA THR A 274 25.22 10.24 30.11
C THR A 274 25.83 11.62 29.83
N VAL A 275 26.36 11.83 28.62
CA VAL A 275 26.95 13.13 28.19
C VAL A 275 25.84 14.05 27.66
N SER A 276 25.65 15.20 28.31
CA SER A 276 24.87 16.34 27.80
C SER A 276 25.81 17.29 27.07
N THR A 277 25.53 17.62 25.80
CA THR A 277 26.25 18.70 25.10
C THR A 277 25.35 19.91 24.88
N SER A 278 25.88 21.03 25.36
CA SER A 278 25.36 22.39 25.46
C SER A 278 25.39 23.16 24.13
N THR A 279 24.55 24.19 24.11
CA THR A 279 24.36 25.24 23.10
C THR A 279 25.63 25.96 22.68
N VAL A 280 25.77 26.24 21.37
CA VAL A 280 26.70 27.26 20.85
C VAL A 280 25.93 28.45 20.28
N LYS A 281 26.36 29.60 20.77
CA LYS A 281 25.89 30.98 20.65
C LYS A 281 26.12 31.54 19.24
N ALA A 282 25.07 32.01 18.57
CA ALA A 282 25.18 32.84 17.37
C ALA A 282 25.16 34.33 17.75
N SER A 283 26.17 35.05 17.26
CA SER A 283 26.45 36.47 17.49
C SER A 283 25.48 37.36 16.73
N THR A 284 24.99 38.39 17.42
CA THR A 284 24.15 39.47 16.91
C THR A 284 24.93 40.42 16.00
N THR A 285 24.32 40.85 14.89
CA THR A 285 24.54 42.19 14.33
C THR A 285 23.21 42.71 13.82
N SER A 286 22.78 43.79 14.43
CA SER A 286 21.52 44.50 14.23
C SER A 286 21.59 45.47 13.06
N THR A 287 20.56 45.48 12.22
CA THR A 287 20.10 46.71 11.55
C THR A 287 18.59 46.78 11.64
N THR A 288 18.17 47.87 12.27
CA THR A 288 16.83 48.34 12.56
C THR A 288 16.04 48.64 11.29
N SER A 289 14.76 48.25 11.25
CA SER A 289 13.67 49.13 10.81
C SER A 289 12.33 48.61 11.31
N SER A 290 11.64 49.49 12.03
CA SER A 290 10.40 49.30 12.76
C SER A 290 9.19 49.21 11.82
N ALA A 291 8.26 48.30 12.10
CA ALA A 291 6.83 48.49 11.85
C ALA A 291 6.02 47.60 12.80
N ALA A 292 5.00 48.19 13.39
CA ALA A 292 4.28 47.73 14.57
C ALA A 292 3.59 46.36 14.37
N ALA A 293 3.76 45.50 15.37
CA ALA A 293 2.96 44.28 15.53
C ALA A 293 1.60 44.66 16.13
N THR A 294 0.56 44.66 15.32
CA THR A 294 -0.82 44.47 15.78
C THR A 294 -1.04 42.98 16.02
N THR A 295 -1.24 42.63 17.27
CA THR A 295 -1.73 41.31 17.68
C THR A 295 -3.16 41.11 17.19
N SER A 296 -3.39 40.13 16.32
CA SER A 296 -4.72 39.58 16.07
C SER A 296 -4.65 38.06 16.04
N ASN A 297 -5.31 37.43 17.02
CA ASN A 297 -5.79 36.06 16.93
C ASN A 297 -6.62 35.92 15.65
N SER A 298 -6.21 35.04 14.73
CA SER A 298 -7.06 34.60 13.63
C SER A 298 -6.79 33.13 13.30
N SER A 299 -7.89 32.37 13.27
CA SER A 299 -8.05 31.00 12.77
C SER A 299 -7.29 30.75 11.46
N PRO A 300 -6.79 29.54 11.13
CA PRO A 300 -6.09 29.33 9.86
C PRO A 300 -7.03 29.58 8.67
N ALA A 301 -6.61 30.54 7.84
CA ALA A 301 -7.34 31.16 6.74
C ALA A 301 -7.25 30.36 5.43
N ALA A 302 -8.19 30.62 4.51
CA ALA A 302 -8.18 30.12 3.14
C ALA A 302 -6.80 30.32 2.47
N GLY A 303 -6.29 29.28 1.81
CA GLY A 303 -4.97 29.27 1.18
C GLY A 303 -5.05 29.44 -0.34
N SER A 304 -4.06 30.10 -0.92
CA SER A 304 -3.85 30.12 -2.37
C SER A 304 -2.35 30.12 -2.67
N SER A 305 -1.95 29.35 -3.67
CA SER A 305 -0.66 29.51 -4.34
C SER A 305 -0.90 29.77 -5.82
N VAL A 306 -0.44 30.96 -6.25
CA VAL A 306 -0.47 31.42 -7.65
C VAL A 306 0.89 31.18 -8.31
N LEU A 307 1.69 30.24 -7.79
CA LEU A 307 2.85 29.75 -8.51
C LEU A 307 2.32 29.02 -9.75
N GLY A 308 2.10 29.77 -10.82
CA GLY A 308 2.05 29.24 -12.16
C GLY A 308 3.32 28.43 -12.35
N ALA A 309 3.18 27.25 -12.92
CA ALA A 309 4.31 26.35 -13.04
C ALA A 309 5.39 27.03 -13.90
N ALA A 310 6.59 27.20 -13.33
CA ALA A 310 7.67 27.92 -13.98
C ALA A 310 7.94 27.34 -15.37
N ALA A 311 8.43 28.17 -16.29
CA ALA A 311 8.74 27.73 -17.65
C ALA A 311 9.64 26.48 -17.59
N PRO A 312 9.24 25.35 -18.22
CA PRO A 312 10.04 24.13 -18.16
C PRO A 312 11.41 24.35 -18.80
N PRO A 313 12.52 23.90 -18.18
CA PRO A 313 13.82 24.00 -18.80
C PRO A 313 13.88 23.11 -20.05
N ALA A 314 14.68 23.55 -21.03
CA ALA A 314 15.01 22.71 -22.17
C ALA A 314 15.71 21.44 -21.70
N ALA A 315 15.41 20.32 -22.35
CA ALA A 315 16.03 19.03 -22.07
C ALA A 315 16.13 18.23 -23.37
N THR A 316 17.16 17.41 -23.46
CA THR A 316 17.40 16.46 -24.55
C THR A 316 17.09 15.04 -24.09
N GLY A 317 17.02 14.10 -25.03
CA GLY A 317 16.77 12.69 -24.74
C GLY A 317 15.29 12.34 -24.60
N THR A 318 15.00 11.04 -24.59
CA THR A 318 13.64 10.52 -24.47
C THR A 318 13.16 10.65 -23.04
N LYS A 319 12.07 11.39 -22.84
CA LYS A 319 11.35 11.47 -21.58
C LYS A 319 10.24 10.43 -21.55
N ALA A 320 10.14 9.68 -20.47
CA ALA A 320 9.07 8.69 -20.30
C ALA A 320 8.47 8.78 -18.90
N LEU A 321 7.13 8.74 -18.85
CA LEU A 321 6.35 8.64 -17.63
C LEU A 321 5.66 7.28 -17.59
N TYR A 322 5.98 6.48 -16.59
CA TYR A 322 5.37 5.18 -16.34
C TYR A 322 4.42 5.24 -15.15
N ALA A 323 3.58 4.23 -14.99
CA ALA A 323 2.87 4.00 -13.73
C ALA A 323 3.10 2.57 -13.23
N HIS A 324 3.36 2.46 -11.94
CA HIS A 324 3.53 1.19 -11.24
C HIS A 324 2.22 0.42 -11.23
N HIS A 325 2.19 -0.81 -11.71
CA HIS A 325 0.98 -1.60 -11.82
C HIS A 325 1.15 -2.91 -11.06
N MET A 326 0.40 -3.07 -9.98
CA MET A 326 0.37 -4.26 -9.14
C MET A 326 -0.33 -5.39 -9.90
N VAL A 327 0.43 -6.34 -10.45
CA VAL A 327 -0.13 -7.53 -11.11
C VAL A 327 -0.84 -8.41 -10.08
N GLY A 328 -0.42 -8.36 -8.81
CA GLY A 328 -1.12 -8.97 -7.67
C GLY A 328 -2.58 -8.52 -7.50
N ASN A 329 -2.99 -7.40 -8.08
CA ASN A 329 -4.37 -6.88 -8.04
C ASN A 329 -5.10 -7.08 -9.37
N THR A 330 -4.76 -8.14 -10.13
CA THR A 330 -5.31 -8.37 -11.48
C THR A 330 -5.83 -9.78 -11.70
N TYR A 331 -6.08 -10.57 -10.65
CA TYR A 331 -6.53 -11.97 -10.77
C TYR A 331 -7.70 -12.13 -11.76
N SER A 332 -8.71 -11.28 -11.63
CA SER A 332 -9.93 -11.23 -12.45
C SER A 332 -9.79 -10.46 -13.78
N TYR A 333 -8.65 -9.82 -14.04
CA TYR A 333 -8.48 -9.02 -15.25
C TYR A 333 -8.60 -9.90 -16.49
N THR A 334 -9.36 -9.39 -17.45
CA THR A 334 -9.34 -9.85 -18.84
C THR A 334 -8.46 -8.92 -19.66
N GLN A 335 -8.08 -9.35 -20.88
CA GLN A 335 -7.40 -8.46 -21.83
C GLN A 335 -8.19 -7.16 -22.11
N ALA A 336 -9.52 -7.19 -22.05
CA ALA A 336 -10.35 -6.01 -22.24
C ALA A 336 -10.22 -5.01 -21.08
N ILE A 337 -10.10 -5.50 -19.84
CA ILE A 337 -9.86 -4.64 -18.66
C ILE A 337 -8.46 -4.02 -18.76
N TRP A 338 -7.44 -4.80 -19.16
CA TRP A 338 -6.11 -4.27 -19.46
C TRP A 338 -6.14 -3.20 -20.55
N ALA A 339 -6.90 -3.41 -21.63
CA ALA A 339 -7.02 -2.44 -22.71
C ALA A 339 -7.68 -1.14 -22.22
N ASP A 340 -8.69 -1.22 -21.36
CA ASP A 340 -9.33 -0.04 -20.75
C ASP A 340 -8.35 0.74 -19.87
N ASP A 341 -7.59 0.05 -19.01
CA ASP A 341 -6.54 0.68 -18.19
C ASP A 341 -5.48 1.37 -19.05
N ILE A 342 -4.99 0.69 -20.09
CA ILE A 342 -4.01 1.26 -21.03
C ILE A 342 -4.57 2.48 -21.76
N ASN A 343 -5.84 2.47 -22.16
CA ASN A 343 -6.47 3.59 -22.84
C ASN A 343 -6.56 4.82 -21.93
N GLN A 344 -6.96 4.63 -20.67
CA GLN A 344 -7.03 5.70 -19.68
C GLN A 344 -5.64 6.25 -19.34
N ALA A 345 -4.65 5.38 -19.14
CA ALA A 345 -3.27 5.78 -18.88
C ALA A 345 -2.67 6.58 -20.07
N LYS A 346 -2.87 6.08 -21.29
CA LYS A 346 -2.42 6.75 -22.52
C LYS A 346 -3.09 8.12 -22.69
N ALA A 347 -4.39 8.24 -22.39
CA ALA A 347 -5.12 9.51 -22.43
C ALA A 347 -4.57 10.51 -21.38
N ALA A 348 -4.08 10.02 -20.25
CA ALA A 348 -3.39 10.82 -19.23
C ALA A 348 -1.92 11.13 -19.58
N GLY A 349 -1.43 10.71 -20.76
CA GLY A 349 -0.05 10.94 -21.18
C GLY A 349 0.98 10.03 -20.53
N ILE A 350 0.55 8.95 -19.88
CA ILE A 350 1.43 7.88 -19.35
C ILE A 350 1.86 7.00 -20.53
N ASP A 351 3.15 6.75 -20.65
CA ASP A 351 3.77 6.04 -21.78
C ASP A 351 3.76 4.51 -21.59
N GLY A 352 3.62 4.04 -20.35
CA GLY A 352 3.62 2.61 -20.06
C GLY A 352 3.36 2.21 -18.61
N PHE A 353 3.32 0.90 -18.36
CA PHE A 353 3.25 0.35 -17.00
C PHE A 353 4.54 -0.40 -16.62
N ALA A 354 4.96 -0.20 -15.37
CA ALA A 354 5.89 -1.08 -14.68
C ALA A 354 5.08 -2.20 -14.02
N LEU A 355 5.12 -3.41 -14.58
CA LEU A 355 4.35 -4.56 -14.11
C LEU A 355 5.03 -5.16 -12.88
N ASN A 356 4.56 -4.80 -11.70
CA ASN A 356 4.99 -5.36 -10.43
C ASN A 356 4.40 -6.75 -10.23
N TYR A 357 5.25 -7.78 -10.33
CA TYR A 357 4.81 -9.17 -10.24
C TYR A 357 5.52 -9.91 -9.10
N GLY A 358 4.75 -10.75 -8.41
CA GLY A 358 5.19 -11.61 -7.32
C GLY A 358 5.20 -13.09 -7.70
N ARG A 359 5.26 -13.96 -6.68
CA ARG A 359 5.45 -15.41 -6.84
C ARG A 359 4.25 -16.20 -7.37
N ASP A 360 3.04 -15.63 -7.37
CA ASP A 360 1.86 -16.41 -7.66
C ASP A 360 1.78 -16.78 -9.15
N SER A 361 1.60 -18.08 -9.43
CA SER A 361 1.66 -18.63 -10.79
C SER A 361 0.62 -18.04 -11.74
N TRP A 362 -0.51 -17.55 -11.23
CA TRP A 362 -1.57 -16.93 -12.01
C TRP A 362 -1.20 -15.53 -12.53
N GLN A 363 -0.17 -14.88 -11.97
CA GLN A 363 0.25 -13.53 -12.41
C GLN A 363 0.87 -13.55 -13.81
N VAL A 364 1.57 -14.62 -14.20
CA VAL A 364 2.17 -14.74 -15.54
C VAL A 364 1.11 -14.72 -16.66
N PRO A 365 0.00 -15.48 -16.59
CA PRO A 365 -1.14 -15.29 -17.49
C PRO A 365 -1.66 -13.85 -17.57
N ARG A 366 -1.76 -13.13 -16.45
CA ARG A 366 -2.21 -11.72 -16.44
C ARG A 366 -1.20 -10.78 -17.08
N MET A 367 0.10 -11.03 -16.93
CA MET A 367 1.13 -10.32 -17.69
C MET A 367 1.01 -10.58 -19.20
N ASN A 368 0.71 -11.82 -19.61
CA ASN A 368 0.48 -12.12 -21.03
C ASN A 368 -0.70 -11.32 -21.59
N ASP A 369 -1.80 -11.23 -20.84
CA ASP A 369 -2.97 -10.42 -21.21
C ASP A 369 -2.60 -8.94 -21.34
N ALA A 370 -1.80 -8.40 -20.40
CA ALA A 370 -1.30 -7.03 -20.43
C ALA A 370 -0.47 -6.74 -21.69
N TYR A 371 0.51 -7.60 -22.01
CA TYR A 371 1.35 -7.45 -23.20
C TYR A 371 0.55 -7.59 -24.49
N ALA A 372 -0.46 -8.47 -24.53
CA ALA A 372 -1.36 -8.60 -25.67
C ALA A 372 -2.20 -7.33 -25.88
N ALA A 373 -2.75 -6.77 -24.80
CA ALA A 373 -3.49 -5.50 -24.84
C ALA A 373 -2.59 -4.33 -25.28
N ALA A 374 -1.39 -4.19 -24.71
CA ALA A 374 -0.45 -3.12 -25.08
C ALA A 374 0.01 -3.22 -26.54
N LYS A 375 0.26 -4.45 -27.03
CA LYS A 375 0.60 -4.68 -28.44
C LYS A 375 -0.53 -4.26 -29.37
N ALA A 376 -1.79 -4.55 -29.00
CA ALA A 376 -2.95 -4.13 -29.78
C ALA A 376 -3.10 -2.59 -29.82
N GLN A 377 -2.69 -1.88 -28.78
CA GLN A 377 -2.71 -0.41 -28.69
C GLN A 377 -1.49 0.27 -29.35
N GLY A 378 -0.45 -0.50 -29.66
CA GLY A 378 0.73 -0.12 -30.45
C GLY A 378 1.79 0.71 -29.71
N SER A 379 1.41 1.87 -29.18
CA SER A 379 2.37 2.85 -28.63
C SER A 379 2.69 2.65 -27.15
N PHE A 380 1.80 2.02 -26.38
CA PHE A 380 1.94 1.86 -24.94
C PHE A 380 2.96 0.75 -24.62
N LYS A 381 3.85 1.02 -23.66
CA LYS A 381 4.94 0.09 -23.32
C LYS A 381 4.76 -0.53 -21.94
N LEU A 382 5.35 -1.70 -21.74
CA LEU A 382 5.35 -2.41 -20.47
C LEU A 382 6.77 -2.82 -20.16
N PHE A 383 7.14 -2.85 -18.89
CA PHE A 383 8.34 -3.53 -18.44
C PHE A 383 8.09 -4.25 -17.14
N LEU A 384 8.93 -5.22 -16.82
CA LEU A 384 8.78 -5.98 -15.59
C LEU A 384 9.46 -5.25 -14.42
N SER A 385 8.70 -5.10 -13.34
CA SER A 385 9.19 -4.74 -12.02
C SER A 385 9.09 -5.98 -11.13
N MET A 386 10.23 -6.55 -10.73
CA MET A 386 10.23 -7.75 -9.89
C MET A 386 9.91 -7.37 -8.45
N ASP A 387 8.83 -7.89 -7.87
CA ASP A 387 8.61 -7.77 -6.42
C ASP A 387 9.49 -8.79 -5.71
N VAL A 388 10.73 -8.39 -5.43
CA VAL A 388 11.74 -9.27 -4.87
C VAL A 388 11.39 -9.67 -3.43
N SER A 389 10.62 -8.84 -2.72
CA SER A 389 10.07 -9.17 -1.41
C SER A 389 9.09 -10.36 -1.45
N SER A 390 8.44 -10.58 -2.60
CA SER A 390 7.49 -11.67 -2.83
C SER A 390 8.10 -12.91 -3.51
N LEU A 391 9.03 -12.70 -4.45
CA LEU A 391 9.62 -13.74 -5.32
C LEU A 391 10.71 -14.59 -4.65
N GLY A 392 11.36 -14.07 -3.60
CA GLY A 392 12.55 -14.69 -3.00
C GLY A 392 13.82 -14.47 -3.83
N CYS A 393 14.99 -14.44 -3.19
CA CYS A 393 16.25 -14.12 -3.87
C CYS A 393 17.50 -14.70 -3.17
N SER A 394 17.35 -15.81 -2.46
CA SER A 394 18.43 -16.41 -1.67
C SER A 394 19.22 -17.46 -2.45
N SER A 395 18.66 -18.04 -3.52
CA SER A 395 19.26 -19.13 -4.28
C SER A 395 19.56 -18.74 -5.73
N ALA A 396 20.48 -19.49 -6.36
CA ALA A 396 20.76 -19.33 -7.79
C ALA A 396 19.53 -19.65 -8.66
N ASN A 397 18.63 -20.52 -8.18
CA ASN A 397 17.39 -20.86 -8.89
C ASN A 397 16.41 -19.69 -8.94
N ASP A 398 16.35 -18.86 -7.89
CA ASP A 398 15.50 -17.67 -7.85
C ASP A 398 15.92 -16.69 -8.96
N ALA A 399 17.22 -16.46 -9.13
CA ALA A 399 17.76 -15.65 -10.23
C ALA A 399 17.41 -16.24 -11.60
N VAL A 400 17.56 -17.57 -11.77
CA VAL A 400 17.22 -18.25 -13.03
C VAL A 400 15.73 -18.09 -13.36
N ASN A 401 14.84 -18.22 -12.38
CA ASN A 401 13.40 -18.07 -12.60
C ASN A 401 13.04 -16.65 -13.02
N MET A 402 13.56 -15.64 -12.32
CA MET A 402 13.36 -14.24 -12.67
C MET A 402 13.89 -13.92 -14.07
N VAL A 403 15.11 -14.36 -14.40
CA VAL A 403 15.72 -14.19 -15.73
C VAL A 403 14.89 -14.85 -16.82
N ASN A 404 14.38 -16.07 -16.59
CA ASN A 404 13.54 -16.77 -17.57
C ASN A 404 12.24 -16.00 -17.82
N THR A 405 11.61 -15.46 -16.78
CA THR A 405 10.43 -14.60 -16.92
C THR A 405 10.76 -13.34 -17.71
N ILE A 406 11.83 -12.62 -17.39
CA ILE A 406 12.21 -11.41 -18.16
C ILE A 406 12.48 -11.74 -19.63
N ALA A 407 13.21 -12.81 -19.89
CA ALA A 407 13.57 -13.21 -21.25
C ALA A 407 12.35 -13.53 -22.12
N SER A 408 11.24 -13.99 -21.55
CA SER A 408 10.02 -14.29 -22.32
C SER A 408 9.32 -13.04 -22.86
N TYR A 409 9.53 -11.87 -22.24
CA TYR A 409 8.94 -10.60 -22.67
C TYR A 409 9.93 -9.65 -23.37
N ALA A 410 11.23 -9.84 -23.21
CA ALA A 410 12.26 -8.91 -23.69
C ALA A 410 12.20 -8.58 -25.20
N ASN A 411 11.72 -9.53 -26.03
CA ASN A 411 11.57 -9.36 -27.48
C ASN A 411 10.15 -8.92 -27.91
N ASN A 412 9.24 -8.71 -26.98
CA ASN A 412 7.91 -8.22 -27.28
C ASN A 412 7.96 -6.78 -27.80
N THR A 413 7.17 -6.44 -28.83
CA THR A 413 7.10 -5.09 -29.39
C THR A 413 6.54 -4.04 -28.42
N ALA A 414 5.79 -4.49 -27.41
CA ALA A 414 5.30 -3.65 -26.31
C ALA A 414 6.30 -3.54 -25.14
N GLN A 415 7.44 -4.25 -25.16
CA GLN A 415 8.48 -4.10 -24.14
C GLN A 415 9.09 -2.69 -24.17
N ALA A 416 9.13 -2.02 -23.03
CA ALA A 416 9.79 -0.74 -22.87
C ALA A 416 11.30 -0.91 -23.01
N LYS A 417 11.91 -0.01 -23.76
CA LYS A 417 13.36 0.05 -23.97
C LYS A 417 13.86 1.46 -23.72
N TYR A 418 15.02 1.57 -23.10
CA TYR A 418 15.75 2.83 -22.94
C TYR A 418 17.12 2.69 -23.62
N ASN A 419 17.41 3.57 -24.58
CA ASN A 419 18.60 3.49 -25.43
C ASN A 419 18.83 2.09 -26.05
N GLY A 420 17.75 1.45 -26.52
CA GLY A 420 17.77 0.13 -27.15
C GLY A 420 17.83 -1.07 -26.19
N LYS A 421 18.06 -0.84 -24.89
CA LYS A 421 18.12 -1.88 -23.85
C LYS A 421 16.75 -2.10 -23.20
N THR A 422 16.43 -3.35 -22.86
CA THR A 422 15.19 -3.74 -22.16
C THR A 422 15.16 -3.16 -20.76
N ILE A 423 14.17 -2.31 -20.44
CA ILE A 423 14.02 -1.81 -19.08
C ILE A 423 13.57 -2.96 -18.17
N VAL A 424 14.20 -3.07 -17.00
CA VAL A 424 13.82 -3.98 -15.92
C VAL A 424 14.00 -3.23 -14.61
N SER A 425 13.05 -3.34 -13.68
CA SER A 425 13.18 -2.78 -12.33
C SER A 425 12.89 -3.83 -11.26
N THR A 426 13.01 -3.41 -10.00
CA THR A 426 12.59 -4.20 -8.83
C THR A 426 11.80 -3.32 -7.88
N PHE A 427 11.07 -3.97 -6.99
CA PHE A 427 10.80 -3.44 -5.66
C PHE A 427 11.58 -4.29 -4.66
N ALA A 428 12.39 -3.64 -3.83
CA ALA A 428 13.40 -4.26 -2.96
C ALA A 428 14.49 -5.01 -3.74
N GLY A 429 15.47 -5.53 -2.99
CA GLY A 429 16.57 -6.33 -3.55
C GLY A 429 17.92 -6.15 -2.85
N GLU A 430 17.97 -5.27 -1.85
CA GLU A 430 19.16 -4.87 -1.11
C GLU A 430 19.84 -6.02 -0.34
N ASP A 431 19.09 -7.07 0.01
CA ASP A 431 19.61 -8.25 0.72
C ASP A 431 19.84 -9.47 -0.20
N CYS A 432 19.63 -9.30 -1.51
CA CYS A 432 19.60 -10.42 -2.44
C CYS A 432 20.98 -10.87 -2.88
N THR A 433 21.34 -12.11 -2.54
CA THR A 433 22.65 -12.69 -2.86
C THR A 433 22.59 -13.74 -3.95
N PHE A 434 21.43 -14.38 -4.20
CA PHE A 434 21.28 -15.51 -5.13
C PHE A 434 22.34 -16.62 -4.92
N GLY A 435 22.77 -16.82 -3.68
CA GLY A 435 23.81 -17.77 -3.29
C GLY A 435 25.26 -17.35 -3.63
N GLN A 436 25.49 -16.11 -4.07
CA GLN A 436 26.81 -15.63 -4.55
C GLN A 436 27.66 -14.94 -3.46
N GLY A 437 27.30 -15.11 -2.18
CA GLY A 437 28.08 -14.61 -1.04
C GLY A 437 27.97 -13.12 -0.73
N SER A 438 27.49 -12.28 -1.66
CA SER A 438 27.19 -10.87 -1.41
C SER A 438 26.11 -10.33 -2.36
N MET A 439 25.49 -9.19 -2.03
CA MET A 439 24.52 -8.52 -2.90
C MET A 439 25.12 -8.18 -4.27
N ASN A 440 26.30 -7.53 -4.28
CA ASN A 440 26.97 -7.12 -5.52
C ASN A 440 27.31 -8.32 -6.42
N ALA A 441 27.79 -9.43 -5.84
CA ALA A 441 28.04 -10.67 -6.58
C ALA A 441 26.73 -11.30 -7.09
N GLY A 442 25.67 -11.26 -6.28
CA GLY A 442 24.34 -11.76 -6.64
C GLY A 442 23.75 -11.05 -7.84
N TRP A 443 23.68 -9.72 -7.81
CA TRP A 443 23.15 -8.95 -8.93
C TRP A 443 24.07 -8.98 -10.15
N THR A 444 25.39 -9.08 -9.99
CA THR A 444 26.31 -9.32 -11.11
C THR A 444 26.06 -10.68 -11.77
N TYR A 445 25.82 -11.72 -10.97
CA TYR A 445 25.43 -13.04 -11.47
C TYR A 445 24.08 -12.99 -12.21
N PHE A 446 23.08 -12.33 -11.63
CA PHE A 446 21.78 -12.12 -12.28
C PHE A 446 21.92 -11.42 -13.65
N ARG A 447 22.74 -10.36 -13.73
CA ARG A 447 23.07 -9.66 -14.99
C ARG A 447 23.74 -10.57 -16.00
N THR A 448 24.64 -11.44 -15.56
CA THR A 448 25.29 -12.45 -16.41
C THR A 448 24.28 -13.43 -16.98
N LEU A 449 23.33 -13.90 -16.17
CA LEU A 449 22.25 -14.78 -16.63
C LEU A 449 21.35 -14.11 -17.69
N LEU A 450 21.00 -12.83 -17.50
CA LEU A 450 20.25 -12.06 -18.51
C LEU A 450 21.01 -11.96 -19.83
N ALA A 451 22.30 -11.63 -19.78
CA ALA A 451 23.14 -11.54 -20.96
C ALA A 451 23.24 -12.89 -21.70
N ASN A 452 23.36 -14.00 -20.97
CA ASN A 452 23.38 -15.34 -21.54
C ASN A 452 22.06 -15.73 -22.22
N LYS A 453 20.93 -15.10 -21.83
CA LYS A 453 19.63 -15.23 -22.51
C LYS A 453 19.46 -14.24 -23.68
N GLY A 454 20.50 -13.47 -24.02
CA GLY A 454 20.44 -12.45 -25.06
C GLY A 454 19.68 -11.18 -24.65
N VAL A 455 19.41 -10.98 -23.35
CA VAL A 455 18.71 -9.80 -22.85
C VAL A 455 19.72 -8.73 -22.44
N SER A 456 19.85 -7.69 -23.26
CA SER A 456 20.58 -6.48 -22.88
C SER A 456 19.65 -5.58 -22.06
N ALA A 457 19.79 -5.61 -20.73
CA ALA A 457 18.92 -4.88 -19.82
C ALA A 457 19.47 -3.48 -19.47
N TYR A 458 18.57 -2.52 -19.35
CA TYR A 458 18.77 -1.27 -18.61
C TYR A 458 18.12 -1.48 -17.24
N PHE A 459 18.93 -1.83 -16.25
CA PHE A 459 18.44 -2.24 -14.94
C PHE A 459 18.35 -1.04 -14.01
N VAL A 460 17.12 -0.78 -13.55
CA VAL A 460 16.73 0.37 -12.74
C VAL A 460 16.00 -0.14 -11.50
N PRO A 461 16.71 -0.76 -10.54
CA PRO A 461 16.07 -1.33 -9.37
C PRO A 461 15.50 -0.25 -8.45
N ALA A 462 14.70 -0.66 -7.46
CA ALA A 462 14.41 0.17 -6.30
C ALA A 462 14.92 -0.60 -5.08
N VAL A 463 16.19 -0.37 -4.72
CA VAL A 463 16.85 -0.94 -3.55
C VAL A 463 16.86 0.06 -2.40
N PHE A 464 16.61 -0.44 -1.19
CA PHE A 464 16.60 0.39 0.02
C PHE A 464 17.96 0.40 0.73
N SER A 465 19.05 0.41 -0.04
CA SER A 465 20.42 0.45 0.47
C SER A 465 20.96 1.88 0.65
N ASP A 466 22.10 2.01 1.32
CA ASP A 466 22.78 3.29 1.49
C ASP A 466 23.24 3.84 0.13
N VAL A 467 22.77 5.05 -0.22
CA VAL A 467 23.08 5.71 -1.49
C VAL A 467 24.59 5.85 -1.74
N SER A 468 25.43 5.87 -0.70
CA SER A 468 26.88 5.95 -0.85
C SER A 468 27.50 4.74 -1.58
N THR A 469 26.81 3.60 -1.65
CA THR A 469 27.27 2.42 -2.40
C THR A 469 27.07 2.57 -3.91
N PHE A 470 26.08 3.36 -4.33
CA PHE A 470 25.58 3.39 -5.70
C PHE A 470 26.64 3.71 -6.73
N LYS A 471 27.63 4.53 -6.39
CA LYS A 471 28.74 4.84 -7.31
C LYS A 471 29.52 3.58 -7.70
N GLY A 472 29.78 2.69 -6.74
CA GLY A 472 30.54 1.45 -6.92
C GLY A 472 29.72 0.28 -7.46
N ASP A 473 28.39 0.32 -7.36
CA ASP A 473 27.51 -0.75 -7.83
C ASP A 473 27.46 -0.82 -9.36
N THR A 474 28.26 -1.69 -9.97
CA THR A 474 28.37 -1.82 -11.44
C THR A 474 27.26 -2.65 -12.08
N TRP A 475 26.43 -3.31 -11.27
CA TRP A 475 25.36 -4.19 -11.72
C TRP A 475 24.05 -3.45 -12.08
N MET A 476 23.89 -2.20 -11.63
CA MET A 476 22.77 -1.31 -11.97
C MET A 476 23.17 -0.29 -13.05
N ASP A 477 22.25 0.01 -13.97
CA ASP A 477 22.44 1.06 -14.99
C ASP A 477 21.87 2.42 -14.52
N ALA A 478 20.89 2.38 -13.62
CA ALA A 478 20.22 3.52 -12.99
C ALA A 478 19.59 3.07 -11.66
N GLU A 479 19.00 3.99 -10.90
CA GLU A 479 18.22 3.66 -9.70
C GLU A 479 16.87 4.38 -9.67
N PHE A 480 15.84 3.67 -9.21
CA PHE A 480 14.49 4.19 -8.99
C PHE A 480 14.32 4.62 -7.53
N ASN A 481 14.25 5.93 -7.31
CA ASN A 481 14.08 6.51 -5.98
C ASN A 481 12.62 6.42 -5.50
N TRP A 482 12.20 5.21 -5.11
CA TRP A 482 10.86 4.89 -4.64
C TRP A 482 10.38 5.84 -3.53
N ASN A 483 11.20 6.02 -2.49
CA ASN A 483 10.87 6.86 -1.33
C ASN A 483 10.82 8.36 -1.65
N GLY A 484 11.28 8.78 -2.84
CA GLY A 484 11.14 10.15 -3.33
C GLY A 484 9.70 10.54 -3.71
N ALA A 485 8.74 9.62 -3.64
CA ALA A 485 7.34 9.89 -3.97
C ALA A 485 6.58 10.66 -2.87
N TRP A 486 7.01 10.54 -1.61
CA TRP A 486 6.30 11.09 -0.45
C TRP A 486 7.24 11.82 0.50
N PRO A 487 6.75 12.83 1.24
CA PRO A 487 7.50 13.37 2.37
C PRO A 487 7.55 12.33 3.49
N MET A 488 8.74 11.79 3.74
CA MET A 488 8.99 10.85 4.85
C MET A 488 8.94 11.52 6.24
N GLY A 489 8.50 12.77 6.33
CA GLY A 489 8.35 13.57 7.54
C GLY A 489 7.07 14.42 7.53
N SER A 490 7.04 15.48 8.34
CA SER A 490 5.89 16.39 8.44
C SER A 490 5.97 17.61 7.53
N THR A 491 7.06 17.79 6.79
CA THR A 491 7.24 18.91 5.87
C THR A 491 6.73 18.58 4.47
N ALA A 492 6.50 19.59 3.65
CA ALA A 492 6.23 19.38 2.23
C ALA A 492 7.42 18.73 1.53
N LEU A 493 7.14 17.86 0.56
CA LEU A 493 8.17 17.18 -0.22
C LEU A 493 9.04 18.20 -0.98
N ASP A 494 10.34 17.99 -1.01
CA ASP A 494 11.29 18.76 -1.80
C ASP A 494 12.13 17.85 -2.70
N THR A 495 13.13 18.40 -3.38
CA THR A 495 14.01 17.69 -4.32
C THR A 495 15.35 17.26 -3.69
N SER A 496 15.47 17.29 -2.36
CA SER A 496 16.71 16.94 -1.66
C SER A 496 17.09 15.47 -1.87
N SER A 497 16.10 14.56 -1.77
CA SER A 497 16.28 13.14 -2.03
C SER A 497 16.73 12.89 -3.48
N ASP A 498 16.08 13.52 -4.48
CA ASP A 498 16.49 13.40 -5.88
C ASP A 498 17.94 13.84 -6.10
N THR A 499 18.31 15.00 -5.53
CA THR A 499 19.66 15.54 -5.65
C THR A 499 20.69 14.60 -5.02
N THR A 500 20.34 13.99 -3.88
CA THR A 500 21.19 13.04 -3.17
C THR A 500 21.42 11.78 -4.01
N TYR A 501 20.36 11.19 -4.55
CA TYR A 501 20.44 10.00 -5.40
C TYR A 501 21.25 10.30 -6.68
N MET A 502 20.92 11.36 -7.41
CA MET A 502 21.63 11.70 -8.64
C MET A 502 23.12 11.96 -8.41
N ASN A 503 23.49 12.64 -7.31
CA ASN A 503 24.89 12.86 -6.96
C ASN A 503 25.63 11.56 -6.66
N ALA A 504 24.97 10.63 -5.96
CA ALA A 504 25.54 9.33 -5.62
C ALA A 504 25.70 8.41 -6.84
N LEU A 505 24.73 8.47 -7.77
CA LEU A 505 24.71 7.71 -9.02
C LEU A 505 25.77 8.19 -10.02
N GLY A 506 26.17 9.47 -9.94
CA GLY A 506 27.16 10.06 -10.83
C GLY A 506 26.66 10.10 -12.28
N THR A 507 27.24 9.25 -13.14
CA THR A 507 26.85 9.16 -14.56
C THR A 507 25.80 8.10 -14.84
N LYS A 508 25.38 7.33 -13.83
CA LYS A 508 24.28 6.37 -13.96
C LYS A 508 22.95 7.12 -14.12
N GLY A 509 21.95 6.43 -14.68
CA GLY A 509 20.63 7.04 -14.83
C GLY A 509 19.89 7.17 -13.49
N TYR A 510 18.79 7.93 -13.53
CA TYR A 510 17.92 8.16 -12.38
C TYR A 510 16.46 8.07 -12.83
N MET A 511 15.65 7.35 -12.07
CA MET A 511 14.19 7.34 -12.23
C MET A 511 13.54 7.97 -11.00
N ALA A 512 12.74 9.00 -11.22
CA ALA A 512 12.07 9.72 -10.16
C ALA A 512 10.71 9.09 -9.83
N ALA A 513 10.36 9.03 -8.54
CA ALA A 513 9.03 8.60 -8.13
C ALA A 513 8.05 9.77 -7.96
N VAL A 514 6.78 9.51 -8.27
CA VAL A 514 5.65 10.43 -8.12
C VAL A 514 4.50 9.69 -7.46
N SER A 515 3.79 10.30 -6.53
CA SER A 515 2.57 9.73 -5.98
C SER A 515 1.61 10.81 -5.52
N PRO A 516 0.28 10.62 -5.61
CA PRO A 516 -0.67 11.62 -5.14
C PRO A 516 -0.94 11.55 -3.64
N ALA A 517 -0.86 10.36 -3.06
CA ALA A 517 -1.24 10.10 -1.68
C ALA A 517 -0.54 8.85 -1.14
N PHE A 518 -0.66 8.58 0.15
CA PHE A 518 -0.36 7.27 0.73
C PHE A 518 -1.17 7.08 2.00
N PHE A 519 -1.93 6.00 2.10
CA PHE A 519 -2.54 5.55 3.34
C PHE A 519 -2.75 4.05 3.29
N THR A 520 -2.31 3.36 4.32
CA THR A 520 -2.53 1.92 4.41
C THR A 520 -3.01 1.52 5.79
N TYR A 521 -3.85 0.49 5.81
CA TYR A 521 -4.20 -0.23 7.01
C TYR A 521 -4.26 -1.73 6.70
N TYR A 522 -3.51 -2.53 7.42
CA TYR A 522 -3.58 -3.98 7.43
C TYR A 522 -3.31 -4.41 8.86
N SER A 523 -4.27 -5.12 9.44
CA SER A 523 -4.20 -5.54 10.84
C SER A 523 -2.90 -6.29 11.16
N PRO A 524 -2.49 -6.34 12.44
CA PRO A 524 -1.35 -7.17 12.86
C PRO A 524 -1.49 -8.65 12.50
N SER A 525 -2.71 -9.14 12.30
CA SER A 525 -3.01 -10.50 11.85
C SER A 525 -2.83 -10.73 10.33
N SER A 526 -2.56 -9.68 9.56
CA SER A 526 -2.30 -9.74 8.12
C SER A 526 -0.91 -9.18 7.80
N TYR A 527 -0.81 -8.00 7.18
CA TYR A 527 0.45 -7.38 6.78
C TYR A 527 1.01 -6.39 7.80
N ASN A 528 0.29 -6.13 8.90
CA ASN A 528 0.71 -5.24 9.99
C ASN A 528 1.20 -3.87 9.49
N LYS A 529 0.37 -3.21 8.68
CA LYS A 529 0.64 -1.88 8.12
C LYS A 529 -0.37 -0.89 8.70
N ASP A 530 0.06 0.22 9.25
CA ASP A 530 -0.87 1.24 9.78
C ASP A 530 -0.23 2.64 9.83
N TRP A 531 -0.11 3.27 8.66
CA TRP A 531 0.48 4.61 8.55
C TRP A 531 -0.03 5.41 7.35
N ILE A 532 0.20 6.71 7.43
CA ILE A 532 -0.01 7.67 6.35
C ILE A 532 1.27 8.47 6.11
N TYR A 533 1.60 8.73 4.85
CA TYR A 533 2.53 9.81 4.51
C TYR A 533 1.76 11.09 4.22
N ARG A 534 2.35 12.23 4.59
CA ARG A 534 1.73 13.54 4.36
C ARG A 534 1.46 13.71 2.85
N SER A 535 0.19 13.73 2.50
CA SER A 535 -0.31 13.80 1.10
C SER A 535 -0.87 15.21 0.77
N ASP A 536 -0.58 16.14 1.67
CA ASP A 536 -0.99 17.54 1.70
C ASP A 536 -0.13 18.42 0.78
N ASP A 537 -0.39 19.74 0.79
CA ASP A 537 0.34 20.73 -0.04
C ASP A 537 0.32 20.40 -1.55
N TRP A 538 -0.84 19.94 -2.02
CA TRP A 538 -1.06 19.47 -3.38
C TRP A 538 0.04 18.51 -3.90
N LEU A 539 0.39 17.49 -3.11
CA LEU A 539 1.52 16.59 -3.33
C LEU A 539 1.73 16.20 -4.80
N LEU A 540 0.70 15.70 -5.49
CA LEU A 540 0.80 15.30 -6.91
C LEU A 540 1.29 16.44 -7.81
N ALA A 541 0.60 17.59 -7.75
CA ALA A 541 0.91 18.75 -8.58
C ALA A 541 2.29 19.33 -8.23
N ARG A 542 2.58 19.46 -6.93
CA ARG A 542 3.87 19.93 -6.43
C ARG A 542 5.02 19.04 -6.91
N ARG A 543 4.87 17.72 -6.80
CA ARG A 543 5.90 16.76 -7.21
C ARG A 543 6.12 16.80 -8.71
N MET A 544 5.06 16.86 -9.51
CA MET A 544 5.19 17.01 -10.97
C MET A 544 5.87 18.33 -11.36
N GLU A 545 5.53 19.45 -10.71
CA GLU A 545 6.20 20.73 -10.94
C GLU A 545 7.71 20.67 -10.63
N GLN A 546 8.09 20.01 -9.53
CA GLN A 546 9.49 19.78 -9.18
C GLN A 546 10.22 18.97 -10.26
N LEU A 547 9.62 17.87 -10.72
CA LEU A 547 10.21 17.03 -11.77
C LEU A 547 10.33 17.78 -13.10
N ILE A 548 9.35 18.61 -13.44
CA ILE A 548 9.42 19.47 -14.62
C ILE A 548 10.57 20.48 -14.46
N ALA A 549 10.72 21.11 -13.30
CA ALA A 549 11.81 22.06 -13.05
C ALA A 549 13.20 21.43 -13.14
N MET A 550 13.32 20.12 -12.96
CA MET A 550 14.58 19.36 -13.10
C MET A 550 14.59 18.39 -14.28
N ARG A 551 13.68 18.57 -15.26
CA ARG A 551 13.56 17.65 -16.40
C ARG A 551 14.81 17.58 -17.27
N ASN A 552 15.74 18.52 -17.16
CA ASN A 552 17.04 18.43 -17.82
C ASN A 552 17.98 17.36 -17.19
N LYS A 553 17.65 16.85 -16.00
CA LYS A 553 18.40 15.81 -15.27
C LYS A 553 17.62 14.51 -15.09
N VAL A 554 16.30 14.54 -15.26
CA VAL A 554 15.41 13.40 -15.07
C VAL A 554 14.84 12.97 -16.41
N ASP A 555 15.15 11.76 -16.85
CA ASP A 555 14.63 11.18 -18.10
C ASP A 555 13.39 10.31 -17.86
N LEU A 556 13.39 9.56 -16.76
CA LEU A 556 12.37 8.60 -16.42
C LEU A 556 11.68 9.01 -15.13
N ALA A 557 10.36 8.95 -15.13
CA ALA A 557 9.56 9.08 -13.92
C ALA A 557 8.52 7.96 -13.86
N GLU A 558 8.19 7.51 -12.65
CA GLU A 558 7.21 6.48 -12.42
C GLU A 558 6.21 6.92 -11.34
N ILE A 559 4.92 6.85 -11.68
CA ILE A 559 3.82 7.12 -10.74
C ILE A 559 3.56 5.86 -9.93
N ILE A 560 3.69 5.96 -8.61
CA ILE A 560 3.32 4.96 -7.63
C ILE A 560 1.94 5.37 -7.09
N SER A 561 0.85 4.80 -7.60
CA SER A 561 0.72 3.65 -8.52
C SER A 561 -0.51 3.79 -9.43
N TRP A 562 -0.69 2.89 -10.38
CA TRP A 562 -1.92 2.73 -11.13
C TRP A 562 -3.04 2.10 -10.29
N ASN A 563 -2.80 0.98 -9.59
CA ASN A 563 -3.84 0.15 -8.96
C ASN A 563 -3.47 -0.45 -7.59
N ASP A 564 -2.56 0.14 -6.83
CA ASP A 564 -2.33 -0.28 -5.45
C ASP A 564 -3.37 0.32 -4.50
N TYR A 565 -4.46 -0.44 -4.32
CA TYR A 565 -5.58 -0.07 -3.48
C TYR A 565 -5.26 -0.13 -1.99
N GLY A 566 -4.42 -1.07 -1.58
CA GLY A 566 -4.08 -1.31 -0.17
C GLY A 566 -3.31 -0.16 0.47
N GLU A 567 -2.53 0.55 -0.34
CA GLU A 567 -1.73 1.70 0.07
C GLU A 567 -2.30 3.05 -0.40
N SER A 568 -3.51 3.01 -0.98
CA SER A 568 -4.31 4.20 -1.33
C SER A 568 -3.65 5.18 -2.28
N HIS A 569 -2.62 4.77 -3.01
CA HIS A 569 -1.88 5.66 -3.92
C HIS A 569 -2.16 5.38 -5.40
N TYR A 570 -3.22 4.62 -5.69
CA TYR A 570 -3.70 4.35 -7.05
C TYR A 570 -4.23 5.63 -7.73
N ILE A 571 -4.03 5.75 -9.04
CA ILE A 571 -4.62 6.80 -9.90
C ILE A 571 -5.56 6.24 -10.97
N GLY A 572 -5.58 4.92 -11.15
CA GLY A 572 -6.47 4.20 -12.04
C GLY A 572 -7.84 3.95 -11.43
N PRO A 573 -8.77 3.34 -12.19
CA PRO A 573 -10.08 2.96 -11.69
C PRO A 573 -9.97 1.89 -10.58
N ILE A 574 -10.91 1.92 -9.64
CA ILE A 574 -11.08 0.84 -8.66
C ILE A 574 -11.66 -0.38 -9.40
N ARG A 575 -10.99 -1.52 -9.32
CA ARG A 575 -11.41 -2.79 -9.91
C ARG A 575 -11.84 -3.79 -8.84
N ALA A 576 -12.21 -4.99 -9.26
CA ALA A 576 -12.73 -6.04 -8.39
C ALA A 576 -11.69 -6.53 -7.36
N ASP A 577 -10.42 -6.67 -7.79
CA ASP A 577 -9.35 -7.27 -7.00
C ASP A 577 -8.71 -6.25 -6.06
N GLN A 578 -9.31 -6.07 -4.89
CA GLN A 578 -8.84 -5.20 -3.81
C GLN A 578 -8.50 -6.06 -2.59
N PRO A 579 -7.30 -6.66 -2.49
CA PRO A 579 -7.01 -7.67 -1.48
C PRO A 579 -7.09 -7.09 -0.05
N ASN A 580 -8.26 -7.28 0.57
CA ASN A 580 -8.65 -6.81 1.90
C ASN A 580 -8.60 -5.30 2.12
N SER A 581 -8.69 -4.49 1.06
CA SER A 581 -8.64 -3.02 1.15
C SER A 581 -9.96 -2.30 0.91
N GLN A 582 -11.04 -3.05 0.68
CA GLN A 582 -12.38 -2.51 0.39
C GLN A 582 -12.87 -1.54 1.47
N GLY A 583 -12.48 -1.75 2.73
CA GLY A 583 -12.91 -0.93 3.87
C GLY A 583 -12.51 0.55 3.77
N TRP A 584 -11.40 0.85 3.09
CA TRP A 584 -10.96 2.24 2.86
C TRP A 584 -10.87 2.64 1.38
N THR A 585 -10.98 1.68 0.46
CA THR A 585 -10.93 1.93 -0.99
C THR A 585 -12.31 2.21 -1.58
N ASN A 586 -13.36 1.49 -1.15
CA ASN A 586 -14.69 1.65 -1.74
C ASN A 586 -15.24 3.07 -1.50
N GLY A 587 -15.74 3.69 -2.58
CA GLY A 587 -16.26 5.05 -2.54
C GLY A 587 -15.19 6.14 -2.55
N MET A 588 -13.91 5.79 -2.77
CA MET A 588 -12.80 6.74 -2.86
C MET A 588 -12.21 6.78 -4.29
N PRO A 589 -12.95 7.29 -5.29
CA PRO A 589 -12.43 7.34 -6.66
C PRO A 589 -11.21 8.27 -6.76
N HIS A 590 -10.19 7.84 -7.52
CA HIS A 590 -8.96 8.62 -7.73
C HIS A 590 -8.72 9.04 -9.18
N THR A 591 -9.54 8.59 -10.13
CA THR A 591 -9.33 8.82 -11.58
C THR A 591 -9.34 10.29 -11.99
N ALA A 592 -9.93 11.18 -11.19
CA ALA A 592 -9.87 12.62 -11.41
C ALA A 592 -8.42 13.18 -11.33
N TRP A 593 -7.49 12.51 -10.64
CA TRP A 593 -6.07 12.86 -10.70
C TRP A 593 -5.44 12.64 -12.08
N LEU A 594 -6.03 11.82 -12.96
CA LEU A 594 -5.55 11.66 -14.34
C LEU A 594 -5.57 12.98 -15.12
N SER A 595 -6.46 13.92 -14.79
CA SER A 595 -6.47 15.27 -15.38
C SER A 595 -5.26 16.09 -14.96
N VAL A 596 -4.86 15.97 -13.68
CA VAL A 596 -3.63 16.58 -13.16
C VAL A 596 -2.41 15.97 -13.85
N VAL A 597 -2.35 14.63 -13.92
CA VAL A 597 -1.26 13.90 -14.60
C VAL A 597 -1.18 14.30 -16.07
N SER A 598 -2.29 14.34 -16.81
CA SER A 598 -2.33 14.72 -18.23
C SER A 598 -1.72 16.09 -18.47
N TYR A 599 -2.08 17.08 -17.66
CA TYR A 599 -1.56 18.44 -17.77
C TYR A 599 -0.03 18.49 -17.60
N TYR A 600 0.50 17.83 -16.57
CA TYR A 600 1.91 17.88 -16.24
C TYR A 600 2.78 16.90 -17.05
N ALA A 601 2.25 15.75 -17.46
CA ALA A 601 2.96 14.75 -18.25
C ALA A 601 3.42 15.35 -19.60
N GLN A 602 2.55 16.14 -20.25
CA GLN A 602 2.93 16.85 -21.46
C GLN A 602 4.11 17.81 -21.22
N ALA A 603 4.08 18.57 -20.13
CA ALA A 603 5.15 19.51 -19.79
C ALA A 603 6.46 18.81 -19.45
N PHE A 604 6.41 17.70 -18.71
CA PHE A 604 7.59 16.89 -18.42
C PHE A 604 8.23 16.35 -19.70
N LYS A 605 7.42 15.85 -20.63
CA LYS A 605 7.94 15.22 -21.86
C LYS A 605 8.38 16.23 -22.92
N SER A 606 7.58 17.26 -23.17
CA SER A 606 7.82 18.22 -24.26
C SER A 606 8.55 19.48 -23.84
N GLY A 607 8.58 19.81 -22.53
CA GLY A 607 9.07 21.10 -22.05
C GLY A 607 8.07 22.24 -22.28
N SER A 608 6.80 21.94 -22.53
CA SER A 608 5.74 22.94 -22.71
C SER A 608 4.43 22.47 -22.08
N TYR A 609 3.81 23.35 -21.30
CA TYR A 609 2.47 23.10 -20.75
C TYR A 609 1.41 23.06 -21.86
N PRO A 610 0.37 22.22 -21.73
CA PRO A 610 -0.77 22.28 -22.63
C PRO A 610 -1.52 23.62 -22.49
N SER A 611 -2.35 23.91 -23.50
CA SER A 611 -3.28 25.04 -23.43
C SER A 611 -4.19 24.92 -22.20
N ALA A 612 -4.34 26.02 -21.48
CA ALA A 612 -5.21 26.08 -20.32
C ALA A 612 -6.69 25.89 -20.70
N ASN A 613 -7.39 25.02 -19.97
CA ASN A 613 -8.82 24.79 -20.12
C ASN A 613 -9.48 24.75 -18.73
N ASP A 614 -10.66 25.37 -18.61
CA ASP A 614 -11.40 25.53 -17.36
C ASP A 614 -11.73 24.16 -16.74
N GLN A 615 -10.98 23.79 -15.69
CA GLN A 615 -11.12 22.53 -14.97
C GLN A 615 -10.79 22.72 -13.49
N MET A 616 -11.42 21.92 -12.63
CA MET A 616 -11.12 21.86 -11.20
C MET A 616 -11.02 20.40 -10.79
N VAL A 617 -9.96 20.04 -10.05
CA VAL A 617 -9.78 18.74 -9.43
C VAL A 617 -9.70 18.94 -7.93
N PHE A 618 -10.54 18.22 -7.19
CA PHE A 618 -10.76 18.35 -5.76
C PHE A 618 -10.27 17.09 -5.06
N TRP A 619 -9.61 17.23 -3.91
CA TRP A 619 -9.41 16.10 -3.01
C TRP A 619 -9.40 16.50 -1.53
N THR A 620 -9.96 15.63 -0.72
CA THR A 620 -9.99 15.73 0.74
C THR A 620 -10.14 14.33 1.32
N ARG A 621 -9.69 14.14 2.56
CA ARG A 621 -10.11 13.00 3.38
C ARG A 621 -11.61 13.09 3.70
N PRO A 622 -12.29 11.98 4.04
CA PRO A 622 -13.72 11.97 4.37
C PRO A 622 -14.06 12.54 5.75
N HIS A 623 -13.06 12.74 6.62
CA HIS A 623 -13.26 13.21 7.99
C HIS A 623 -12.02 13.93 8.52
N PRO A 624 -12.11 14.65 9.67
CA PRO A 624 -10.96 15.30 10.30
C PRO A 624 -9.92 14.31 10.81
N LYS A 625 -8.65 14.70 10.87
CA LYS A 625 -7.58 13.87 11.50
C LYS A 625 -7.80 13.60 12.99
N ALA A 626 -8.61 14.45 13.62
CA ALA A 626 -9.00 14.36 15.02
C ALA A 626 -10.36 13.66 15.22
N ALA A 627 -10.98 13.11 14.17
CA ALA A 627 -12.22 12.36 14.30
C ALA A 627 -12.05 11.17 15.25
N ASN A 628 -13.12 10.80 15.95
CA ASN A 628 -13.11 9.71 16.92
C ASN A 628 -14.31 8.75 16.67
N PRO A 629 -14.21 7.81 15.72
CA PRO A 629 -15.23 6.82 15.43
C PRO A 629 -15.55 5.93 16.64
N THR A 630 -16.82 5.56 16.78
CA THR A 630 -17.26 4.57 17.79
C THR A 630 -17.09 3.16 17.23
N ASN A 631 -16.19 2.37 17.82
CA ASN A 631 -15.85 0.98 17.42
C ASN A 631 -15.29 0.85 15.99
N PRO A 632 -14.14 1.49 15.70
CA PRO A 632 -13.52 1.39 14.39
C PRO A 632 -12.97 -0.02 14.10
N THR A 633 -13.13 -0.45 12.86
CA THR A 633 -12.51 -1.65 12.25
C THR A 633 -11.14 -1.37 11.64
N VAL A 634 -10.89 -0.11 11.27
CA VAL A 634 -9.61 0.43 10.79
C VAL A 634 -9.03 1.31 11.88
N SER A 635 -7.81 1.06 12.35
CA SER A 635 -7.18 1.88 13.40
C SER A 635 -6.76 3.25 12.88
N ARG A 636 -6.54 4.18 13.81
CA ARG A 636 -5.99 5.50 13.46
C ARG A 636 -4.54 5.32 13.02
N PRO A 637 -4.17 5.69 11.79
CA PRO A 637 -2.83 5.45 11.29
C PRO A 637 -1.79 6.27 12.05
N THR A 638 -0.60 5.70 12.17
CA THR A 638 0.55 6.47 12.62
C THR A 638 0.79 7.64 11.67
N ARG A 639 1.31 8.75 12.21
CA ARG A 639 1.54 10.02 11.50
C ARG A 639 0.30 10.75 10.99
N ALA A 640 -0.90 10.34 11.37
CA ALA A 640 -2.14 11.07 11.10
C ALA A 640 -2.05 12.57 11.45
N ASP A 641 -1.32 12.94 12.51
CA ASP A 641 -1.17 14.32 12.94
C ASP A 641 -0.37 15.21 11.98
N ALA A 642 0.44 14.61 11.09
CA ALA A 642 1.19 15.30 10.05
C ALA A 642 0.34 15.76 8.85
N THR A 643 -0.97 15.44 8.85
CA THR A 643 -1.88 15.81 7.77
C THR A 643 -2.69 17.06 8.06
N ASP A 644 -3.21 17.71 7.03
CA ASP A 644 -4.05 18.90 7.16
C ASP A 644 -5.54 18.55 6.96
N ASP A 645 -6.45 19.31 7.59
CA ASP A 645 -7.90 19.15 7.40
C ASP A 645 -8.41 20.16 6.36
N LEU A 646 -7.90 20.02 5.13
CA LEU A 646 -8.18 20.91 4.01
C LEU A 646 -8.79 20.18 2.81
N LEU A 647 -9.70 20.86 2.12
CA LEU A 647 -10.10 20.58 0.75
C LEU A 647 -9.08 21.25 -0.17
N TYR A 648 -8.28 20.43 -0.85
CA TYR A 648 -7.35 20.88 -1.86
C TYR A 648 -8.03 20.94 -3.21
N VAL A 649 -7.80 22.02 -3.95
CA VAL A 649 -8.27 22.18 -5.32
C VAL A 649 -7.11 22.59 -6.20
N TRP A 650 -6.84 21.80 -7.22
CA TRP A 650 -6.00 22.17 -8.35
C TRP A 650 -6.91 22.56 -9.52
N LEU A 651 -6.61 23.66 -10.17
CA LEU A 651 -7.45 24.18 -11.24
C LEU A 651 -6.63 24.82 -12.35
N VAL A 652 -7.15 24.74 -13.57
CA VAL A 652 -6.55 25.38 -14.74
C VAL A 652 -7.61 26.30 -15.32
N LEU A 653 -7.27 27.57 -15.51
CA LEU A 653 -8.19 28.57 -16.04
C LEU A 653 -7.79 28.97 -17.45
N LYS A 654 -8.73 28.89 -18.40
CA LYS A 654 -8.53 29.35 -19.78
C LYS A 654 -8.25 30.86 -19.86
N ALA A 655 -8.89 31.61 -18.99
CA ALA A 655 -8.78 33.07 -18.87
C ALA A 655 -9.06 33.46 -17.41
N PRO A 656 -8.64 34.67 -16.96
CA PRO A 656 -8.93 35.11 -15.59
C PRO A 656 -10.40 34.95 -15.22
N ALA A 657 -10.64 34.50 -13.99
CA ALA A 657 -11.99 34.19 -13.50
C ALA A 657 -12.06 34.32 -11.98
N THR A 658 -13.27 34.52 -11.47
CA THR A 658 -13.56 34.37 -10.05
C THR A 658 -13.83 32.89 -9.78
N VAL A 659 -13.09 32.30 -8.86
CA VAL A 659 -13.29 30.91 -8.43
C VAL A 659 -13.81 30.91 -7.01
N THR A 660 -14.90 30.19 -6.77
CA THR A 660 -15.49 29.98 -5.44
C THR A 660 -15.43 28.50 -5.11
N ILE A 661 -14.88 28.14 -3.94
CA ILE A 661 -14.79 26.77 -3.46
C ILE A 661 -15.56 26.67 -2.13
N THR A 662 -16.31 25.58 -1.95
CA THR A 662 -17.12 25.29 -0.77
C THR A 662 -16.79 23.90 -0.22
N SER A 663 -16.71 23.79 1.11
CA SER A 663 -16.65 22.54 1.85
C SER A 663 -17.56 22.65 3.08
N GLY A 664 -18.73 22.01 3.02
CA GLY A 664 -19.78 22.20 4.01
C GLY A 664 -20.21 23.67 4.08
N THR A 665 -20.10 24.26 5.27
CA THR A 665 -20.38 25.69 5.48
C THR A 665 -19.19 26.60 5.18
N ASN A 666 -17.99 26.06 5.00
CA ASN A 666 -16.80 26.86 4.67
C ASN A 666 -16.83 27.23 3.19
N THR A 667 -16.71 28.52 2.87
CA THR A 667 -16.64 29.00 1.49
C THR A 667 -15.56 30.07 1.36
N ALA A 668 -14.78 30.03 0.27
CA ALA A 668 -13.82 31.07 -0.07
C ALA A 668 -13.87 31.37 -1.58
N SER A 669 -13.52 32.60 -1.96
CA SER A 669 -13.49 33.04 -3.35
C SER A 669 -12.22 33.80 -3.68
N TRP A 670 -11.72 33.63 -4.90
CA TRP A 670 -10.50 34.26 -5.40
C TRP A 670 -10.70 34.78 -6.81
N ASN A 671 -10.06 35.89 -7.15
CA ASN A 671 -9.87 36.30 -8.54
C ASN A 671 -8.53 35.73 -9.00
N LEU A 672 -8.57 34.74 -9.88
CA LEU A 672 -7.40 33.98 -10.31
C LEU A 672 -7.06 34.28 -11.77
N ASN A 673 -5.77 34.21 -12.09
CA ASN A 673 -5.26 34.40 -13.44
C ASN A 673 -5.48 33.15 -14.29
N ALA A 674 -5.35 33.32 -15.62
CA ALA A 674 -5.26 32.19 -16.53
C ALA A 674 -4.07 31.28 -16.18
N GLY A 675 -4.18 30.00 -16.51
CA GLY A 675 -3.18 28.97 -16.20
C GLY A 675 -3.51 28.17 -14.94
N VAL A 676 -2.51 27.44 -14.45
CA VAL A 676 -2.61 26.61 -13.24
C VAL A 676 -2.71 27.48 -12.00
N ASN A 677 -3.62 27.13 -11.11
CA ASN A 677 -3.73 27.68 -9.77
C ASN A 677 -4.00 26.55 -8.78
N LYS A 678 -3.64 26.78 -7.52
CA LYS A 678 -3.87 25.88 -6.40
C LYS A 678 -4.52 26.65 -5.26
N VAL A 679 -5.71 26.24 -4.81
CA VAL A 679 -6.46 26.88 -3.73
C VAL A 679 -6.99 25.84 -2.75
N SER A 680 -7.18 26.25 -1.50
CA SER A 680 -7.68 25.36 -0.46
C SER A 680 -8.65 26.06 0.48
N VAL A 681 -9.59 25.27 0.99
CA VAL A 681 -10.56 25.67 2.01
C VAL A 681 -10.51 24.67 3.13
N LYS A 682 -10.73 25.11 4.38
CA LYS A 682 -10.88 24.19 5.51
C LYS A 682 -12.00 23.18 5.22
N SER A 683 -11.72 21.90 5.42
CA SER A 683 -12.76 20.88 5.26
C SER A 683 -13.86 21.07 6.31
N GLY A 684 -15.11 21.05 5.87
CA GLY A 684 -16.28 21.26 6.69
C GLY A 684 -17.34 20.20 6.43
N ALA A 685 -18.16 19.90 7.43
CA ALA A 685 -19.19 18.87 7.34
C ALA A 685 -20.18 19.15 6.20
N GLY A 686 -20.42 18.16 5.33
CA GLY A 686 -21.32 18.28 4.18
C GLY A 686 -20.62 18.09 2.83
N ALA A 687 -21.34 18.46 1.77
CA ALA A 687 -20.84 18.37 0.40
C ALA A 687 -19.66 19.32 0.14
N ILE A 688 -18.85 18.97 -0.85
CA ILE A 688 -17.82 19.84 -1.41
C ILE A 688 -18.28 20.34 -2.78
N GLY A 689 -17.80 21.51 -3.18
CA GLY A 689 -18.16 22.07 -4.48
C GLY A 689 -17.24 23.20 -4.91
N GLY A 690 -17.40 23.60 -6.16
CA GLY A 690 -16.67 24.73 -6.72
C GLY A 690 -17.36 25.33 -7.92
N LYS A 691 -17.12 26.60 -8.18
CA LYS A 691 -17.63 27.34 -9.35
C LYS A 691 -16.52 28.21 -9.93
N ILE A 692 -16.39 28.18 -11.24
CA ILE A 692 -15.63 29.17 -12.00
C ILE A 692 -16.66 30.13 -12.60
N VAL A 693 -16.51 31.43 -12.32
CA VAL A 693 -17.39 32.50 -12.77
C VAL A 693 -16.59 33.51 -13.58
N ARG A 694 -17.08 33.84 -14.78
CA ARG A 694 -16.48 34.83 -15.67
C ARG A 694 -17.56 35.78 -16.15
N SER A 695 -17.37 37.08 -15.95
CA SER A 695 -18.34 38.12 -16.30
C SER A 695 -19.75 37.87 -15.72
N GLY A 696 -19.82 37.37 -14.48
CA GLY A 696 -21.08 37.05 -13.79
C GLY A 696 -21.73 35.73 -14.20
N ALA A 697 -21.26 35.05 -15.25
CA ALA A 697 -21.77 33.74 -15.67
C ALA A 697 -20.93 32.60 -15.08
N THR A 698 -21.61 31.55 -14.59
CA THR A 698 -20.92 30.30 -14.20
C THR A 698 -20.48 29.55 -15.44
N VAL A 699 -19.17 29.39 -15.63
CA VAL A 699 -18.59 28.66 -16.78
C VAL A 699 -18.35 27.19 -16.47
N LYS A 700 -18.19 26.86 -15.19
CA LYS A 700 -17.93 25.51 -14.72
C LYS A 700 -18.37 25.37 -13.27
N SER A 701 -18.94 24.23 -12.90
CA SER A 701 -19.34 23.96 -11.52
C SER A 701 -19.25 22.48 -11.16
N TYR A 702 -19.03 22.20 -9.88
CA TYR A 702 -19.10 20.88 -9.29
C TYR A 702 -19.80 20.95 -7.92
N ASP A 703 -20.56 19.90 -7.61
CA ASP A 703 -21.25 19.68 -6.34
C ASP A 703 -21.22 18.17 -6.05
N SER A 704 -20.71 17.79 -4.88
CA SER A 704 -20.60 16.39 -4.50
C SER A 704 -21.87 15.80 -3.90
N THR A 705 -22.98 16.56 -3.80
CA THR A 705 -24.24 16.10 -3.23
C THR A 705 -24.67 14.75 -3.82
N GLY A 706 -24.87 13.75 -2.95
CA GLY A 706 -25.23 12.38 -3.32
C GLY A 706 -24.05 11.46 -3.69
N SER A 707 -22.84 11.99 -3.85
CA SER A 707 -21.63 11.20 -4.16
C SER A 707 -20.59 11.21 -3.04
N PHE A 708 -20.45 12.32 -2.31
CA PHE A 708 -19.54 12.46 -1.19
C PHE A 708 -20.03 13.49 -0.18
N SER A 709 -19.76 13.25 1.09
CA SER A 709 -19.97 14.20 2.18
C SER A 709 -18.86 14.04 3.21
N TYR A 710 -18.26 15.14 3.61
CA TYR A 710 -17.31 15.17 4.72
C TYR A 710 -18.05 15.02 6.04
N THR A 711 -17.64 14.08 6.89
CA THR A 711 -18.31 13.78 8.17
C THR A 711 -17.39 14.01 9.36
N LEU A 712 -17.95 14.53 10.46
CA LEU A 712 -17.21 14.72 11.72
C LEU A 712 -17.24 13.47 12.61
N THR A 713 -18.19 12.57 12.35
CA THR A 713 -18.40 11.33 13.10
C THR A 713 -18.35 10.15 12.12
N PRO A 714 -17.16 9.81 11.59
CA PRO A 714 -17.01 8.68 10.69
C PRO A 714 -17.25 7.36 11.44
N LYS A 715 -17.50 6.30 10.68
CA LYS A 715 -17.55 4.93 11.21
C LYS A 715 -16.17 4.35 11.49
N ASP A 716 -15.18 4.75 10.68
CA ASP A 716 -13.82 4.19 10.65
C ASP A 716 -12.79 5.29 10.41
N TYR A 717 -11.52 5.01 10.73
CA TYR A 717 -10.38 5.89 10.42
C TYR A 717 -9.93 5.73 8.96
N ASN A 718 -10.76 6.17 8.01
CA ASN A 718 -10.39 6.16 6.60
C ASN A 718 -9.63 7.42 6.21
N TYR A 719 -8.31 7.31 6.07
CA TYR A 719 -7.42 8.39 5.65
C TYR A 719 -7.11 8.39 4.15
N ASN A 720 -7.82 7.57 3.37
CA ASN A 720 -7.81 7.67 1.92
C ASN A 720 -8.49 8.98 1.47
N TYR A 721 -8.23 9.41 0.24
CA TYR A 721 -8.73 10.66 -0.31
C TYR A 721 -9.91 10.39 -1.23
N PHE A 722 -10.97 11.18 -1.08
CA PHE A 722 -11.97 11.29 -2.13
C PHE A 722 -11.45 12.27 -3.18
N VAL A 723 -11.48 11.90 -4.46
CA VAL A 723 -11.02 12.77 -5.56
C VAL A 723 -12.13 12.93 -6.59
N ALA A 724 -12.38 14.17 -6.99
CA ALA A 724 -13.39 14.49 -7.99
C ALA A 724 -12.91 15.59 -8.93
N GLN A 725 -13.64 15.77 -10.04
CA GLN A 725 -13.36 16.82 -11.01
C GLN A 725 -14.63 17.49 -11.51
N ALA A 726 -14.49 18.76 -11.91
CA ALA A 726 -15.47 19.53 -12.67
C ALA A 726 -15.03 19.58 -14.12
#